data_AF-A0A9D5S3I2-F1
#
_entry.id   AF-A0A9D5S3I2-F1
#
_cell.length_a   1.000
_cell.length_b   1.000
_cell.length_c   1.000
_cell.angle_alpha   90.00
_cell.angle_beta   90.00
_cell.angle_gamma   90.00
#
_symmetry.space_group_name_H-M   'P 1'
#
loop_
_entity.id
_entity.type
_entity.pdbx_description
1 polymer ?
#
loop_
_entity_poly.entity_id
_entity_poly.type
_entity_poly.pdbx_seq_one_letter_code
_entity_poly.pdbx_strand_id
1 'polypeptide(L)'
;MKKINQLALMSAIALTGATGFTACSSSNDEITQEVTNPNFNPKTNEVLAKFVFNVSTGNSTTRQTSAATQAAVSETFRGIDNAVLFSFKQGSDGKTIATASTADKRYDLSRIIAAGGVSEDKSSRVIETSLPLNSNTLLFYGRAIPGTVSQSESEAGITAYDMFGHLDKYEVAGTGEGVNLANTTFELSSRINGNKENFKKIQDLLAGVLTLIMNTNLAGTHHETVEYQGADVTYGDIYWADYANNDKKSPVTSTHALYALEVKLADAYREMVSIRDTEGELRAGSGIAILKTMEDLWSVVNEVRCATPLCKEEAVAKVLAARIHDRIEKYFNGTVPGTGGNVTEVGYKLTSVMIENFVADTSWPTTADAKPTSDYFSSVQSIVLANFPQIIYHVPSGSTHYLFDATKKQFFYQQNYNTSAVGNSEFTVESYYYPAELLYFGNSPIRVSNIEHKTLDYPQTVVNWQDDSKWDAGWTKNSHVVSTTQSVAMMNNINYGTALLKTTVSYGATNLKDNNHAIQKYKDPTISDTDEPDKVITVGNSSFKLIGVLIGGQSKKVGWNFLPKASTDADKNPQGYIYDCTITGSGAIPVEGSSTPNYTLVFDNYTTAATGQDAVYVALELENNSGTEFYGEHGLVRDGATFYLIGQLDPTGKTAPTWPTFHPLPPYNADGSSIQTPRVFMQDYMTSVNFVIGENSLKHAYLTTPDLRYSALTLGLSVDIKWSTGLNFGDVILGGN
;
A
#
# COMPACT_ATOMS: atom_id res chain seq x y z
N MET A 1 53.37 -35.15 -25.98
CA MET A 1 53.36 -35.84 -27.30
C MET A 1 53.69 -37.31 -27.04
N LYS A 2 53.00 -38.34 -27.55
CA LYS A 2 51.84 -38.49 -28.46
C LYS A 2 50.85 -39.46 -27.73
N LYS A 3 49.53 -39.30 -27.70
CA LYS A 3 48.49 -39.58 -28.73
C LYS A 3 48.67 -40.91 -29.50
N ILE A 4 47.54 -41.61 -29.73
CA ILE A 4 47.24 -42.84 -30.53
C ILE A 4 46.77 -44.03 -29.64
N ASN A 5 45.65 -44.74 -29.90
CA ASN A 5 44.35 -44.33 -30.47
C ASN A 5 43.24 -45.38 -30.18
N GLN A 6 42.03 -44.89 -29.94
CA GLN A 6 40.70 -45.37 -30.39
C GLN A 6 40.32 -46.88 -30.53
N LEU A 7 39.24 -47.23 -29.81
CA LEU A 7 38.00 -47.94 -30.22
C LEU A 7 38.03 -49.24 -31.05
N ALA A 8 37.52 -50.33 -30.44
CA ALA A 8 36.48 -51.22 -30.97
C ALA A 8 35.81 -51.95 -29.76
N LEU A 9 34.62 -51.52 -29.30
CA LEU A 9 33.27 -51.96 -29.70
C LEU A 9 32.90 -53.45 -29.42
N MET A 10 31.84 -53.61 -28.61
CA MET A 10 30.73 -54.58 -28.78
C MET A 10 30.96 -56.10 -28.55
N SER A 11 30.89 -56.56 -27.29
CA SER A 11 30.06 -57.69 -26.80
C SER A 11 30.40 -57.98 -25.32
N ALA A 12 29.55 -57.80 -24.30
CA ALA A 12 28.21 -58.33 -24.02
C ALA A 12 28.22 -59.68 -23.25
N ILE A 13 27.28 -59.80 -22.29
CA ILE A 13 26.83 -60.99 -21.54
C ILE A 13 27.64 -61.41 -20.29
N ALA A 14 26.93 -61.35 -19.16
CA ALA A 14 27.03 -62.10 -17.89
C ALA A 14 28.38 -62.37 -17.19
N LEU A 15 28.46 -61.94 -15.92
CA LEU A 15 29.32 -62.58 -14.91
C LEU A 15 28.46 -63.06 -13.74
N THR A 16 28.09 -64.33 -13.76
CA THR A 16 27.46 -65.06 -12.64
C THR A 16 28.51 -65.85 -11.86
N GLY A 17 28.34 -65.97 -10.54
CA GLY A 17 28.94 -67.06 -9.75
C GLY A 17 30.17 -66.65 -8.93
N ALA A 18 30.06 -66.82 -7.61
CA ALA A 18 31.08 -66.45 -6.63
C ALA A 18 32.15 -67.53 -6.44
N THR A 19 33.41 -67.09 -6.31
CA THR A 19 34.47 -67.61 -5.41
C THR A 19 35.54 -66.51 -5.31
N GLY A 20 36.21 -66.25 -4.19
CA GLY A 20 36.05 -66.81 -2.84
C GLY A 20 37.34 -66.63 -2.03
N PHE A 21 37.41 -65.62 -1.15
CA PHE A 21 38.54 -65.42 -0.23
C PHE A 21 38.05 -65.08 1.17
N THR A 22 38.12 -66.07 2.07
CA THR A 22 37.92 -65.91 3.51
C THR A 22 39.26 -65.69 4.20
N ALA A 23 39.35 -64.66 5.06
CA ALA A 23 40.42 -64.51 6.04
C ALA A 23 39.79 -64.12 7.38
N CYS A 24 40.03 -64.91 8.42
CA CYS A 24 39.31 -64.78 9.70
C CYS A 24 40.00 -63.82 10.66
N SER A 25 39.19 -63.00 11.36
CA SER A 25 39.45 -62.63 12.75
C SER A 25 38.12 -62.68 13.50
N SER A 26 38.16 -63.08 14.77
CA SER A 26 36.99 -63.62 15.47
C SER A 26 36.43 -62.71 16.57
N SER A 27 35.13 -62.46 16.50
CA SER A 27 34.25 -62.39 17.67
C SER A 27 32.83 -62.72 17.23
N ASN A 28 32.08 -63.46 18.05
CA ASN A 28 30.67 -63.71 17.77
C ASN A 28 29.91 -62.40 17.78
N ASP A 29 29.09 -62.19 16.76
CA ASP A 29 27.85 -61.43 16.90
C ASP A 29 26.77 -62.15 16.09
N GLU A 30 25.53 -62.17 16.57
CA GLU A 30 24.44 -62.78 15.82
C GLU A 30 24.07 -61.84 14.67
N ILE A 31 24.36 -62.24 13.43
CA ILE A 31 23.81 -61.56 12.24
C ILE A 31 22.32 -61.91 12.12
N THR A 32 21.54 -61.33 13.02
CA THR A 32 20.22 -60.84 12.66
C THR A 32 20.42 -59.90 11.48
N GLN A 33 19.93 -60.29 10.31
CA GLN A 33 19.77 -59.35 9.21
C GLN A 33 18.61 -58.42 9.55
N GLU A 34 18.87 -57.44 10.43
CA GLU A 34 18.10 -56.21 10.38
C GLU A 34 18.17 -55.70 8.94
N VAL A 35 17.00 -55.48 8.33
CA VAL A 35 16.88 -54.85 7.02
C VAL A 35 17.24 -53.38 7.18
N THR A 36 18.55 -53.15 7.28
CA THR A 36 19.18 -51.86 7.48
C THR A 36 18.94 -51.06 6.21
N ASN A 37 17.93 -50.20 6.28
CA ASN A 37 17.58 -49.23 5.25
C ASN A 37 18.87 -48.51 4.80
N PRO A 38 19.31 -48.64 3.54
CA PRO A 38 20.59 -48.05 3.09
C PRO A 38 20.60 -46.52 3.18
N ASN A 39 19.41 -45.92 3.37
CA ASN A 39 19.21 -44.50 3.54
C ASN A 39 19.30 -44.03 5.01
N PHE A 40 19.43 -44.93 5.99
CA PHE A 40 19.57 -44.58 7.41
C PHE A 40 21.04 -44.32 7.78
N ASN A 41 21.30 -43.17 8.41
CA ASN A 41 22.61 -42.81 8.95
C ASN A 41 22.63 -42.91 10.49
N PRO A 42 23.19 -44.00 11.07
CA PRO A 42 23.23 -44.19 12.52
C PRO A 42 24.18 -43.24 13.26
N LYS A 43 24.99 -42.42 12.55
CA LYS A 43 25.85 -41.42 13.19
C LYS A 43 25.14 -40.09 13.45
N THR A 44 24.12 -39.77 12.64
CA THR A 44 23.31 -38.54 12.78
C THR A 44 21.89 -38.82 13.26
N ASN A 45 21.47 -40.10 13.31
CA ASN A 45 20.09 -40.52 13.56
C ASN A 45 19.11 -39.87 12.57
N GLU A 46 19.43 -39.93 11.29
CA GLU A 46 18.61 -39.40 10.19
C GLU A 46 18.38 -40.45 9.11
N VAL A 47 17.30 -40.27 8.35
CA VAL A 47 16.93 -41.11 7.21
C VAL A 47 16.74 -40.25 5.96
N LEU A 48 17.44 -40.57 4.88
CA LEU A 48 17.20 -39.99 3.56
C LEU A 48 15.88 -40.53 3.00
N ALA A 49 14.89 -39.67 2.86
CA ALA A 49 13.55 -40.02 2.42
C ALA A 49 13.06 -39.11 1.30
N LYS A 50 12.16 -39.64 0.46
CA LYS A 50 11.38 -38.83 -0.46
C LYS A 50 10.32 -38.07 0.30
N PHE A 51 10.56 -36.77 0.46
CA PHE A 51 9.60 -35.81 0.98
C PHE A 51 8.65 -35.37 -0.14
N VAL A 52 7.35 -35.48 0.09
CA VAL A 52 6.33 -34.96 -0.82
C VAL A 52 5.41 -33.96 -0.11
N PHE A 53 5.01 -32.94 -0.85
CA PHE A 53 4.00 -31.97 -0.44
C PHE A 53 3.05 -31.69 -1.59
N ASN A 54 1.98 -30.97 -1.27
CA ASN A 54 0.94 -30.61 -2.22
C ASN A 54 0.62 -29.13 -2.09
N VAL A 55 0.56 -28.42 -3.22
CA VAL A 55 0.25 -26.98 -3.24
C VAL A 55 -1.18 -26.80 -3.71
N SER A 56 -1.97 -25.98 -3.00
CA SER A 56 -3.35 -25.70 -3.42
C SER A 56 -3.41 -25.10 -4.84
N THR A 57 -4.43 -25.48 -5.61
CA THR A 57 -4.62 -25.08 -7.01
C THR A 57 -5.73 -24.04 -7.12
N GLY A 58 -5.39 -22.83 -7.56
CA GLY A 58 -6.37 -21.77 -7.74
C GLY A 58 -7.37 -22.07 -8.86
N ASN A 59 -8.57 -21.52 -8.75
CA ASN A 59 -9.49 -21.48 -9.88
C ASN A 59 -10.26 -20.14 -9.87
N SER A 60 -9.64 -19.13 -10.50
CA SER A 60 -10.16 -17.79 -10.84
C SER A 60 -10.58 -16.84 -9.68
N THR A 61 -9.61 -16.10 -9.12
CA THR A 61 -9.77 -14.70 -8.63
C THR A 61 -8.38 -14.10 -8.36
N THR A 62 -8.07 -12.95 -8.97
CA THR A 62 -6.82 -12.16 -8.89
C THR A 62 -6.55 -11.58 -7.48
N ARG A 63 -5.46 -10.86 -7.16
CA ARG A 63 -4.31 -10.36 -7.95
C ARG A 63 -3.00 -11.08 -7.63
N GLN A 64 -2.28 -11.44 -8.68
CA GLN A 64 -1.29 -10.51 -9.25
C GLN A 64 -1.78 -10.18 -10.69
N THR A 65 -1.01 -9.51 -11.57
CA THR A 65 -1.50 -9.25 -12.96
C THR A 65 -1.76 -10.53 -13.76
N SER A 66 -2.38 -10.42 -14.93
CA SER A 66 -2.80 -11.56 -15.78
C SER A 66 -1.66 -12.43 -16.31
N ALA A 67 -0.39 -12.07 -16.08
CA ALA A 67 0.80 -12.88 -16.34
C ALA A 67 1.45 -13.46 -15.06
N ALA A 68 0.83 -13.23 -13.89
CA ALA A 68 1.42 -13.42 -12.57
C ALA A 68 0.51 -14.15 -11.56
N THR A 69 -0.63 -14.69 -11.97
CA THR A 69 -1.43 -15.58 -11.10
C THR A 69 -0.61 -16.78 -10.61
N GLN A 70 -0.90 -17.29 -9.41
CA GLN A 70 -0.61 -18.70 -9.15
C GLN A 70 -1.76 -19.53 -9.73
N ALA A 71 -1.69 -19.73 -11.03
CA ALA A 71 -2.42 -20.70 -11.82
C ALA A 71 -3.91 -20.90 -11.48
N ALA A 72 -4.79 -20.34 -12.31
CA ALA A 72 -5.99 -21.09 -12.68
C ALA A 72 -5.61 -22.48 -13.23
N VAL A 73 -6.55 -23.41 -13.31
CA VAL A 73 -6.30 -24.82 -13.73
C VAL A 73 -5.61 -24.96 -15.11
N SER A 74 -5.75 -23.95 -15.97
CA SER A 74 -5.15 -23.86 -17.31
C SER A 74 -3.83 -23.07 -17.39
N GLU A 75 -3.34 -22.51 -16.28
CA GLU A 75 -2.22 -21.57 -16.23
C GLU A 75 -0.95 -22.19 -15.61
N THR A 76 0.21 -21.55 -15.78
CA THR A 76 1.48 -22.11 -15.32
C THR A 76 1.83 -21.68 -13.90
N PHE A 77 2.09 -22.66 -13.03
CA PHE A 77 2.67 -22.45 -11.70
C PHE A 77 4.02 -21.73 -11.79
N ARG A 78 4.06 -20.50 -11.27
CA ARG A 78 5.25 -19.63 -11.28
C ARG A 78 6.42 -20.18 -10.46
N GLY A 79 6.15 -21.12 -9.56
CA GLY A 79 7.11 -21.68 -8.60
C GLY A 79 7.17 -20.90 -7.28
N ILE A 80 7.94 -21.44 -6.35
CA ILE A 80 8.15 -20.89 -5.01
C ILE A 80 9.62 -20.47 -4.89
N ASP A 81 9.88 -19.24 -4.43
CA ASP A 81 11.22 -18.77 -4.06
C ASP A 81 11.38 -18.69 -2.54
N ASN A 82 12.63 -18.62 -2.08
CA ASN A 82 13.02 -18.63 -0.66
C ASN A 82 12.29 -19.73 0.15
N ALA A 83 12.15 -20.92 -0.45
CA ALA A 83 11.45 -22.06 0.14
C ALA A 83 12.27 -22.68 1.29
N VAL A 84 11.65 -22.82 2.45
CA VAL A 84 12.27 -23.38 3.66
C VAL A 84 11.33 -24.37 4.30
N LEU A 85 11.87 -25.52 4.70
CA LEU A 85 11.16 -26.54 5.48
C LEU A 85 11.82 -26.66 6.87
N PHE A 86 11.05 -26.95 7.89
CA PHE A 86 11.52 -27.30 9.22
C PHE A 86 10.89 -28.63 9.67
N SER A 87 11.64 -29.45 10.39
CA SER A 87 11.14 -30.66 11.05
C SER A 87 11.16 -30.53 12.57
N PHE A 88 10.12 -31.08 13.21
CA PHE A 88 9.94 -31.07 14.66
C PHE A 88 9.54 -32.44 15.20
N LYS A 89 10.01 -32.74 16.40
CA LYS A 89 9.59 -33.87 17.25
C LYS A 89 8.56 -33.38 18.29
N GLN A 90 7.28 -33.34 17.91
CA GLN A 90 6.21 -33.02 18.87
C GLN A 90 5.97 -34.18 19.85
N GLY A 91 5.52 -33.88 21.07
CA GLY A 91 5.34 -34.88 22.14
C GLY A 91 4.23 -35.93 21.88
N SER A 92 3.52 -35.83 20.77
CA SER A 92 2.61 -36.84 20.24
C SER A 92 2.50 -36.66 18.72
N ASP A 93 2.32 -37.75 17.98
CA ASP A 93 2.14 -37.71 16.53
C ASP A 93 0.77 -37.14 16.12
N GLY A 94 0.62 -36.74 14.85
CA GLY A 94 -0.62 -36.14 14.35
C GLY A 94 -0.85 -34.70 14.82
N LYS A 95 0.20 -34.02 15.29
CA LYS A 95 0.16 -32.62 15.76
C LYS A 95 0.69 -31.62 14.74
N THR A 96 0.36 -30.36 14.99
CA THR A 96 0.86 -29.17 14.30
C THR A 96 1.62 -28.29 15.29
N ILE A 97 2.40 -27.34 14.78
CA ILE A 97 3.07 -26.35 15.62
C ILE A 97 2.00 -25.38 16.16
N ALA A 98 1.80 -25.36 17.48
CA ALA A 98 0.85 -24.45 18.14
C ALA A 98 1.49 -23.12 18.57
N THR A 99 2.76 -23.16 19.00
CA THR A 99 3.51 -22.01 19.52
C THR A 99 4.90 -21.94 18.90
N ALA A 100 5.51 -20.74 18.95
CA ALA A 100 6.89 -20.55 18.50
C ALA A 100 7.84 -21.46 19.30
N SER A 101 8.49 -22.39 18.62
CA SER A 101 9.33 -23.43 19.22
C SER A 101 10.64 -23.60 18.45
N THR A 102 11.56 -24.35 19.03
CA THR A 102 12.82 -24.72 18.40
C THR A 102 12.61 -25.88 17.44
N ALA A 103 12.98 -25.71 16.17
CA ALA A 103 13.02 -26.78 15.19
C ALA A 103 14.23 -27.69 15.43
N ASP A 104 14.04 -29.00 15.26
CA ASP A 104 15.13 -29.97 15.27
C ASP A 104 16.11 -29.67 14.12
N LYS A 105 15.59 -29.38 12.93
CA LYS A 105 16.41 -29.11 11.73
C LYS A 105 15.67 -28.23 10.73
N ARG A 106 16.43 -27.34 10.07
CA ARG A 106 16.01 -26.52 8.92
C ARG A 106 16.57 -27.10 7.61
N TYR A 107 15.76 -27.09 6.56
CA TYR A 107 16.16 -27.42 5.19
C TYR A 107 15.96 -26.18 4.33
N ASP A 108 17.02 -25.73 3.66
CA ASP A 108 16.86 -24.75 2.59
C ASP A 108 16.48 -25.50 1.31
N LEU A 109 15.30 -25.21 0.78
CA LEU A 109 14.82 -25.74 -0.50
C LEU A 109 15.02 -24.71 -1.62
N SER A 110 15.52 -23.52 -1.27
CA SER A 110 15.82 -22.39 -2.14
C SER A 110 14.70 -22.05 -3.13
N ARG A 111 14.78 -22.48 -4.40
CA ARG A 111 13.82 -22.11 -5.45
C ARG A 111 13.22 -23.36 -6.12
N ILE A 112 11.92 -23.55 -5.92
CA ILE A 112 11.15 -24.70 -6.40
C ILE A 112 10.44 -24.30 -7.71
N ILE A 113 11.07 -24.64 -8.84
CA ILE A 113 10.51 -24.48 -10.19
C ILE A 113 10.02 -25.84 -10.68
N ALA A 114 8.85 -25.90 -11.33
CA ALA A 114 8.28 -27.15 -11.82
C ALA A 114 8.51 -27.34 -13.34
N ALA A 115 8.91 -28.55 -13.74
CA ALA A 115 8.88 -28.98 -15.13
C ALA A 115 7.45 -29.46 -15.47
N GLY A 116 6.62 -28.53 -15.94
CA GLY A 116 5.17 -28.72 -16.10
C GLY A 116 4.37 -28.00 -15.01
N GLY A 117 3.21 -27.46 -15.39
CA GLY A 117 2.39 -26.64 -14.50
C GLY A 117 1.81 -27.40 -13.30
N VAL A 118 1.31 -26.64 -12.33
CA VAL A 118 0.21 -27.12 -11.49
C VAL A 118 -1.06 -27.12 -12.37
N SER A 119 -1.90 -28.13 -12.19
CA SER A 119 -3.20 -28.27 -12.84
C SER A 119 -4.10 -29.11 -11.93
N GLU A 120 -5.39 -29.26 -12.28
CA GLU A 120 -6.34 -30.14 -11.55
C GLU A 120 -5.74 -31.53 -11.27
N ASP A 121 -5.01 -32.09 -12.24
CA ASP A 121 -4.37 -33.41 -12.16
C ASP A 121 -2.89 -33.43 -11.70
N LYS A 122 -2.25 -32.30 -11.32
CA LYS A 122 -0.78 -32.23 -11.05
C LYS A 122 -0.34 -31.23 -9.97
N SER A 123 -0.92 -31.31 -8.78
CA SER A 123 -0.63 -30.39 -7.66
C SER A 123 0.53 -30.84 -6.73
N SER A 124 0.90 -32.14 -6.74
CA SER A 124 1.93 -32.71 -5.86
C SER A 124 3.37 -32.40 -6.28
N ARG A 125 4.32 -32.36 -5.35
CA ARG A 125 5.76 -32.05 -5.59
C ARG A 125 6.65 -32.90 -4.68
N VAL A 126 7.68 -33.54 -5.25
CA VAL A 126 8.61 -34.47 -4.57
C VAL A 126 10.01 -33.86 -4.50
N ILE A 127 10.67 -33.98 -3.35
CA ILE A 127 12.06 -33.58 -3.07
C ILE A 127 12.71 -34.67 -2.19
N GLU A 128 14.02 -34.90 -2.28
CA GLU A 128 14.74 -35.85 -1.42
C GLU A 128 15.48 -35.10 -0.31
N THR A 129 15.34 -35.54 0.95
CA THR A 129 15.98 -34.88 2.12
C THR A 129 16.21 -35.85 3.29
N SER A 130 17.19 -35.53 4.15
CA SER A 130 17.60 -36.34 5.31
C SER A 130 16.90 -35.85 6.57
N LEU A 131 15.86 -36.58 7.00
CA LEU A 131 14.99 -36.23 8.14
C LEU A 131 15.48 -36.94 9.43
N PRO A 132 15.59 -36.24 10.57
CA PRO A 132 15.87 -36.86 11.86
C PRO A 132 14.81 -37.88 12.28
N LEU A 133 15.24 -38.95 12.94
CA LEU A 133 14.35 -39.90 13.62
C LEU A 133 13.38 -39.18 14.58
N ASN A 134 12.19 -39.74 14.73
CA ASN A 134 11.07 -39.23 15.53
C ASN A 134 10.49 -37.87 15.05
N SER A 135 10.95 -37.31 13.92
CA SER A 135 10.27 -36.17 13.29
C SER A 135 8.84 -36.57 12.93
N ASN A 136 7.85 -35.81 13.38
CA ASN A 136 6.42 -36.10 13.17
C ASN A 136 5.59 -34.90 12.67
N THR A 137 6.20 -33.71 12.69
CA THR A 137 5.56 -32.45 12.27
C THR A 137 6.52 -31.68 11.37
N LEU A 138 5.97 -31.09 10.31
CA LEU A 138 6.68 -30.28 9.33
C LEU A 138 6.04 -28.89 9.21
N LEU A 139 6.90 -27.86 9.07
CA LEU A 139 6.50 -26.49 8.85
C LEU A 139 7.19 -25.93 7.60
N PHE A 140 6.40 -25.45 6.65
CA PHE A 140 6.88 -24.92 5.37
C PHE A 140 6.65 -23.41 5.26
N TYR A 141 7.64 -22.72 4.67
CA TYR A 141 7.58 -21.33 4.23
C TYR A 141 8.02 -21.20 2.78
N GLY A 142 7.43 -20.25 2.06
CA GLY A 142 7.93 -19.79 0.77
C GLY A 142 7.29 -18.46 0.37
N ARG A 143 7.70 -17.93 -0.78
CA ARG A 143 6.99 -16.82 -1.45
C ARG A 143 6.87 -17.07 -2.95
N ALA A 144 5.91 -16.42 -3.60
CA ALA A 144 5.80 -16.49 -5.05
C ALA A 144 7.00 -15.84 -5.73
N ILE A 145 7.52 -16.48 -6.79
CA ILE A 145 8.51 -15.88 -7.67
C ILE A 145 7.90 -14.64 -8.33
N PRO A 146 8.44 -13.41 -8.15
CA PRO A 146 7.88 -12.19 -8.71
C PRO A 146 7.74 -12.23 -10.25
N GLY A 147 6.77 -11.48 -10.77
CA GLY A 147 6.56 -11.36 -12.21
C GLY A 147 7.49 -10.35 -12.86
N THR A 148 7.28 -10.11 -14.15
CA THR A 148 7.89 -8.97 -14.86
C THR A 148 6.86 -7.86 -15.03
N VAL A 149 7.29 -6.62 -14.82
CA VAL A 149 6.55 -5.41 -15.20
C VAL A 149 6.60 -5.30 -16.73
N SER A 150 5.51 -4.95 -17.41
CA SER A 150 5.55 -4.63 -18.84
C SER A 150 6.20 -3.25 -19.09
N GLN A 151 6.66 -3.01 -20.32
CA GLN A 151 7.22 -1.71 -20.68
C GLN A 151 6.22 -0.57 -20.42
N SER A 152 4.95 -0.75 -20.79
CA SER A 152 3.88 0.24 -20.59
C SER A 152 3.56 0.52 -19.12
N GLU A 153 3.65 -0.50 -18.24
CA GLU A 153 3.49 -0.30 -16.80
C GLU A 153 4.70 0.48 -16.23
N SER A 154 5.92 0.13 -16.65
CA SER A 154 7.14 0.85 -16.24
C SER A 154 7.20 2.29 -16.76
N GLU A 155 6.65 2.58 -17.95
CA GLU A 155 6.54 3.93 -18.50
C GLU A 155 5.48 4.77 -17.78
N ALA A 156 4.45 4.14 -17.21
CA ALA A 156 3.52 4.74 -16.25
C ALA A 156 4.11 4.85 -14.82
N GLY A 157 5.37 4.47 -14.62
CA GLY A 157 6.09 4.50 -13.34
C GLY A 157 5.86 3.29 -12.43
N ILE A 158 4.97 2.36 -12.78
CA ILE A 158 4.59 1.22 -11.94
C ILE A 158 5.78 0.27 -11.74
N THR A 159 6.03 -0.12 -10.49
CA THR A 159 7.13 -1.02 -10.11
C THR A 159 6.65 -2.45 -9.88
N ALA A 160 7.60 -3.40 -9.83
CA ALA A 160 7.31 -4.78 -9.44
C ALA A 160 6.68 -4.88 -8.02
N TYR A 161 7.01 -3.94 -7.11
CA TYR A 161 6.49 -3.92 -5.75
C TYR A 161 5.04 -3.43 -5.69
N ASP A 162 4.63 -2.53 -6.59
CA ASP A 162 3.22 -2.15 -6.74
C ASP A 162 2.36 -3.31 -7.28
N MET A 163 2.92 -4.10 -8.20
CA MET A 163 2.20 -5.18 -8.88
C MET A 163 2.11 -6.48 -8.06
N PHE A 164 3.15 -6.79 -7.27
CA PHE A 164 3.34 -8.09 -6.63
C PHE A 164 3.46 -8.03 -5.09
N GLY A 165 3.44 -6.83 -4.51
CA GLY A 165 3.73 -6.58 -3.09
C GLY A 165 5.24 -6.56 -2.80
N HIS A 166 5.63 -6.11 -1.60
CA HIS A 166 7.02 -6.22 -1.13
C HIS A 166 7.16 -6.28 0.41
N LEU A 167 8.14 -7.08 0.86
CA LEU A 167 8.59 -7.17 2.25
C LEU A 167 10.05 -6.70 2.40
N ASP A 168 10.27 -5.71 3.28
CA ASP A 168 11.61 -5.24 3.68
C ASP A 168 12.41 -6.36 4.36
N LYS A 169 11.71 -7.29 5.02
CA LYS A 169 12.28 -8.53 5.56
C LYS A 169 11.40 -9.73 5.25
N TYR A 170 11.98 -10.75 4.64
CA TYR A 170 11.52 -12.13 4.65
C TYR A 170 12.52 -12.95 5.50
N GLU A 171 12.48 -12.78 6.82
CA GLU A 171 13.44 -13.38 7.73
C GLU A 171 12.88 -14.68 8.33
N VAL A 172 13.00 -15.76 7.57
CA VAL A 172 12.79 -17.13 8.08
C VAL A 172 14.02 -17.54 8.89
N ALA A 173 13.82 -17.97 10.14
CA ALA A 173 14.89 -18.15 11.12
C ALA A 173 16.08 -19.00 10.60
N GLY A 174 17.28 -18.64 11.10
CA GLY A 174 18.58 -18.92 10.46
C GLY A 174 19.02 -20.38 10.30
N THR A 175 20.21 -20.58 9.75
CA THR A 175 20.72 -21.88 9.30
C THR A 175 21.25 -22.76 10.44
N GLY A 176 20.71 -23.97 10.60
CA GLY A 176 21.29 -25.01 11.47
C GLY A 176 20.29 -26.04 12.00
N GLU A 177 20.75 -26.78 13.00
CA GLU A 177 19.91 -27.45 14.01
C GLU A 177 19.55 -26.45 15.12
N GLY A 178 18.49 -26.70 15.89
CA GLY A 178 18.16 -25.87 17.06
C GLY A 178 17.63 -24.47 16.73
N VAL A 179 16.94 -24.31 15.59
CA VAL A 179 16.50 -23.01 15.08
C VAL A 179 15.17 -22.57 15.71
N ASN A 180 15.15 -21.46 16.45
CA ASN A 180 13.95 -20.98 17.13
C ASN A 180 13.03 -20.16 16.23
N LEU A 181 11.78 -20.61 16.04
CA LEU A 181 10.75 -19.91 15.27
C LEU A 181 10.40 -18.51 15.81
N ALA A 182 10.64 -18.21 17.09
CA ALA A 182 10.41 -16.87 17.65
C ALA A 182 11.22 -15.76 16.94
N ASN A 183 12.32 -16.14 16.27
CA ASN A 183 13.16 -15.26 15.47
C ASN A 183 12.66 -15.12 14.01
N THR A 184 11.68 -15.91 13.57
CA THR A 184 11.07 -15.74 12.24
C THR A 184 10.19 -14.49 12.24
N THR A 185 10.44 -13.58 11.30
CA THR A 185 9.65 -12.35 11.12
C THR A 185 9.54 -11.93 9.66
N PHE A 186 8.39 -11.37 9.33
CA PHE A 186 8.11 -10.76 8.04
C PHE A 186 7.74 -9.30 8.27
N GLU A 187 8.32 -8.37 7.50
CA GLU A 187 8.09 -6.93 7.65
C GLU A 187 7.67 -6.30 6.32
N LEU A 188 6.53 -5.58 6.32
CA LEU A 188 6.04 -4.82 5.16
C LEU A 188 7.02 -3.72 4.75
N SER A 189 7.22 -3.54 3.44
CA SER A 189 8.03 -2.44 2.92
C SER A 189 7.33 -1.09 3.05
N SER A 190 8.04 -0.07 3.56
CA SER A 190 7.56 1.32 3.53
C SER A 190 7.72 1.92 2.15
N ARG A 191 6.66 2.61 1.67
CA ARG A 191 6.63 3.26 0.35
C ARG A 191 7.79 4.23 0.12
N ILE A 192 8.19 4.95 1.18
CA ILE A 192 9.21 6.00 1.16
C ILE A 192 10.58 5.55 1.71
N ASN A 193 10.82 4.24 1.87
CA ASN A 193 12.06 3.74 2.48
C ASN A 193 13.31 4.28 1.73
N GLY A 194 14.29 4.78 2.48
CA GLY A 194 15.50 5.44 1.97
C GLY A 194 15.31 6.82 1.31
N ASN A 195 14.08 7.29 1.04
CA ASN A 195 13.81 8.47 0.20
C ASN A 195 13.30 9.72 0.95
N LYS A 196 13.12 9.63 2.27
CA LYS A 196 12.57 10.70 3.13
C LYS A 196 13.20 12.09 2.93
N GLU A 197 14.52 12.16 2.74
CA GLU A 197 15.22 13.44 2.53
C GLU A 197 14.84 14.10 1.21
N ASN A 198 14.72 13.34 0.11
CA ASN A 198 14.34 13.88 -1.19
C ASN A 198 12.87 14.35 -1.19
N PHE A 199 12.01 13.61 -0.49
CA PHE A 199 10.62 14.00 -0.26
C PHE A 199 10.51 15.32 0.48
N LYS A 200 11.24 15.48 1.61
CA LYS A 200 11.29 16.74 2.36
C LYS A 200 11.90 17.88 1.53
N LYS A 201 12.94 17.64 0.73
CA LYS A 201 13.51 18.66 -0.17
C LYS A 201 12.50 19.18 -1.19
N ILE A 202 11.61 18.34 -1.72
CA ILE A 202 10.52 18.78 -2.62
C ILE A 202 9.49 19.60 -1.83
N GLN A 203 9.09 19.15 -0.65
CA GLN A 203 8.19 19.89 0.23
C GLN A 203 8.73 21.29 0.54
N ASP A 204 10.00 21.39 0.95
CA ASP A 204 10.65 22.65 1.29
C ASP A 204 10.81 23.58 0.08
N LEU A 205 11.03 23.03 -1.12
CA LEU A 205 11.07 23.81 -2.37
C LEU A 205 9.69 24.36 -2.73
N LEU A 206 8.65 23.52 -2.72
CA LEU A 206 7.27 23.92 -3.05
C LEU A 206 6.76 24.98 -2.06
N ALA A 207 6.93 24.75 -0.76
CA ALA A 207 6.53 25.72 0.27
C ALA A 207 7.38 27.01 0.21
N GLY A 208 8.67 26.90 -0.11
CA GLY A 208 9.54 28.05 -0.33
C GLY A 208 9.14 28.91 -1.54
N VAL A 209 8.74 28.29 -2.64
CA VAL A 209 8.21 28.97 -3.83
C VAL A 209 6.91 29.71 -3.51
N LEU A 210 5.96 29.05 -2.85
CA LEU A 210 4.70 29.69 -2.42
C LEU A 210 4.98 30.86 -1.45
N THR A 211 5.97 30.73 -0.56
CA THR A 211 6.39 31.80 0.37
C THR A 211 6.90 33.04 -0.36
N LEU A 212 7.73 32.86 -1.39
CA LEU A 212 8.25 33.97 -2.21
C LEU A 212 7.18 34.62 -3.09
N ILE A 213 6.13 33.88 -3.48
CA ILE A 213 4.96 34.45 -4.18
C ILE A 213 4.16 35.33 -3.22
N MET A 214 3.80 34.82 -2.03
CA MET A 214 3.00 35.56 -1.05
C MET A 214 3.72 36.77 -0.44
N ASN A 215 5.04 36.71 -0.27
CA ASN A 215 5.83 37.84 0.25
C ASN A 215 6.15 38.91 -0.83
N THR A 216 5.44 38.90 -1.96
CA THR A 216 5.57 39.95 -2.99
C THR A 216 5.13 41.31 -2.43
N ASN A 217 5.96 42.31 -2.70
CA ASN A 217 5.86 43.66 -2.17
C ASN A 217 6.49 44.68 -3.13
N LEU A 218 6.20 45.95 -2.91
CA LEU A 218 6.74 47.11 -3.63
C LEU A 218 7.80 47.87 -2.80
N ALA A 219 8.49 47.19 -1.87
CA ALA A 219 9.31 47.84 -0.87
C ALA A 219 10.78 48.07 -1.28
N GLY A 220 11.44 49.02 -0.59
CA GLY A 220 12.87 48.93 -0.27
C GLY A 220 13.91 49.20 -1.36
N THR A 221 13.57 49.60 -2.59
CA THR A 221 14.59 50.13 -3.55
C THR A 221 14.07 51.17 -4.54
N HIS A 222 12.77 51.22 -4.79
CA HIS A 222 12.15 52.30 -5.53
C HIS A 222 10.97 52.85 -4.72
N HIS A 223 10.97 54.17 -4.47
CA HIS A 223 9.71 54.90 -4.40
C HIS A 223 9.23 55.02 -5.86
N GLU A 224 8.76 53.91 -6.42
CA GLU A 224 8.07 53.89 -7.72
C GLU A 224 6.91 54.89 -7.67
N THR A 225 6.70 55.65 -8.74
CA THR A 225 5.46 56.40 -8.93
C THR A 225 4.60 55.64 -9.94
N VAL A 226 3.33 55.40 -9.62
CA VAL A 226 2.38 54.95 -10.63
C VAL A 226 1.80 56.18 -11.31
N GLU A 227 1.97 56.31 -12.62
CA GLU A 227 1.25 57.35 -13.38
C GLU A 227 -0.25 56.98 -13.42
N TYR A 228 -1.10 57.86 -12.87
CA TYR A 228 -2.54 57.78 -13.01
C TYR A 228 -3.09 59.07 -13.59
N GLN A 229 -3.72 58.98 -14.77
CA GLN A 229 -4.30 60.11 -15.51
C GLN A 229 -3.33 61.30 -15.73
N GLY A 230 -2.03 61.03 -15.94
CA GLY A 230 -1.00 62.06 -16.12
C GLY A 230 -0.45 62.67 -14.83
N ALA A 231 -0.69 62.05 -13.67
CA ALA A 231 -0.14 62.46 -12.38
C ALA A 231 0.58 61.31 -11.67
N ASP A 232 1.75 61.59 -11.08
CA ASP A 232 2.50 60.64 -10.27
C ASP A 232 1.80 60.31 -8.94
N VAL A 233 1.52 59.03 -8.70
CA VAL A 233 1.05 58.50 -7.42
C VAL A 233 2.24 57.98 -6.62
N THR A 234 2.68 58.73 -5.61
CA THR A 234 3.67 58.25 -4.63
C THR A 234 3.01 57.38 -3.56
N TYR A 235 3.67 56.27 -3.20
CA TYR A 235 3.29 55.36 -2.12
C TYR A 235 4.52 55.00 -1.25
N GLY A 236 4.27 54.37 -0.10
CA GLY A 236 5.33 53.82 0.77
C GLY A 236 5.58 52.33 0.49
N ASP A 237 6.35 51.66 1.36
CA ASP A 237 6.49 50.20 1.29
C ASP A 237 5.11 49.52 1.45
N ILE A 238 4.65 48.83 0.40
CA ILE A 238 3.37 48.08 0.38
C ILE A 238 3.66 46.59 0.15
N TYR A 239 3.18 45.75 1.05
CA TYR A 239 3.18 44.29 0.94
C TYR A 239 1.81 43.80 0.52
N TRP A 240 1.74 42.68 -0.22
CA TRP A 240 0.45 42.11 -0.62
C TRP A 240 -0.45 41.75 0.59
N ALA A 241 0.16 41.36 1.71
CA ALA A 241 -0.51 41.13 2.99
C ALA A 241 -1.29 42.34 3.53
N ASP A 242 -0.88 43.57 3.20
CA ASP A 242 -1.44 44.78 3.78
C ASP A 242 -2.87 45.04 3.27
N TYR A 243 -3.16 44.60 2.04
CA TYR A 243 -4.51 44.58 1.46
C TYR A 243 -5.46 43.65 2.24
N ALA A 244 -4.95 42.53 2.77
CA ALA A 244 -5.75 41.60 3.56
C ALA A 244 -5.99 42.08 4.99
N ASN A 245 -4.99 42.74 5.60
CA ASN A 245 -4.90 42.91 7.06
C ASN A 245 -5.32 44.29 7.60
N ASN A 246 -5.32 45.36 6.79
CA ASN A 246 -5.51 46.75 7.25
C ASN A 246 -6.97 47.16 7.59
N ASP A 247 -7.70 46.43 8.44
CA ASP A 247 -9.11 46.71 8.79
C ASP A 247 -10.05 46.89 7.56
N LYS A 248 -9.75 46.22 6.44
CA LYS A 248 -10.41 46.42 5.12
C LYS A 248 -10.25 47.84 4.52
N LYS A 249 -9.15 48.53 4.83
CA LYS A 249 -8.76 49.85 4.27
C LYS A 249 -7.63 49.72 3.23
N SER A 250 -7.59 50.64 2.26
CA SER A 250 -6.51 50.69 1.27
C SER A 250 -5.14 50.96 1.94
N PRO A 251 -4.08 50.18 1.65
CA PRO A 251 -2.73 50.44 2.16
C PRO A 251 -2.11 51.72 1.57
N VAL A 252 -2.64 52.24 0.46
CA VAL A 252 -2.10 53.41 -0.24
C VAL A 252 -2.42 54.72 0.51
N THR A 253 -3.58 54.82 1.17
CA THR A 253 -3.98 56.04 1.90
C THR A 253 -4.48 55.81 3.32
N SER A 254 -4.68 54.57 3.78
CA SER A 254 -5.18 54.15 5.11
C SER A 254 -6.50 54.79 5.58
N THR A 255 -7.22 55.47 4.69
CA THR A 255 -8.36 56.36 4.99
C THR A 255 -9.66 55.95 4.31
N HIS A 256 -9.58 55.20 3.20
CA HIS A 256 -10.72 54.66 2.47
C HIS A 256 -10.81 53.15 2.66
N ALA A 257 -12.02 52.59 2.53
CA ALA A 257 -12.19 51.15 2.34
C ALA A 257 -11.55 50.69 1.02
N LEU A 258 -11.26 49.39 0.91
CA LEU A 258 -10.68 48.78 -0.30
C LEU A 258 -11.59 49.01 -1.53
N TYR A 259 -11.01 49.46 -2.64
CA TYR A 259 -11.65 49.54 -3.96
C TYR A 259 -11.72 48.15 -4.63
N ALA A 260 -12.43 48.02 -5.76
CA ALA A 260 -12.79 46.72 -6.34
C ALA A 260 -11.58 45.86 -6.73
N LEU A 261 -10.54 46.45 -7.32
CA LEU A 261 -9.29 45.71 -7.61
C LEU A 261 -8.47 45.41 -6.35
N GLU A 262 -8.55 46.26 -5.33
CA GLU A 262 -7.89 46.03 -4.03
C GLU A 262 -8.55 44.88 -3.26
N VAL A 263 -9.89 44.78 -3.31
CA VAL A 263 -10.66 43.66 -2.74
C VAL A 263 -10.24 42.34 -3.38
N LYS A 264 -10.14 42.27 -4.72
CA LYS A 264 -9.67 41.05 -5.42
C LYS A 264 -8.29 40.58 -4.94
N LEU A 265 -7.33 41.49 -4.76
CA LEU A 265 -6.01 41.13 -4.22
C LEU A 265 -6.06 40.75 -2.74
N ALA A 266 -6.90 41.42 -1.94
CA ALA A 266 -7.08 41.10 -0.54
C ALA A 266 -7.73 39.71 -0.33
N ASP A 267 -8.70 39.34 -1.17
CA ASP A 267 -9.35 38.04 -1.16
C ASP A 267 -8.43 36.95 -1.69
N ALA A 268 -7.72 37.16 -2.81
CA ALA A 268 -6.70 36.21 -3.28
C ALA A 268 -5.58 35.99 -2.25
N TYR A 269 -5.20 37.02 -1.48
CA TYR A 269 -4.26 36.84 -0.35
C TYR A 269 -4.90 36.02 0.76
N ARG A 270 -6.13 36.37 1.19
CA ARG A 270 -6.88 35.62 2.22
C ARG A 270 -7.03 34.16 1.84
N GLU A 271 -7.48 33.85 0.63
CA GLU A 271 -7.64 32.49 0.14
C GLU A 271 -6.34 31.68 0.15
N MET A 272 -5.18 32.32 -0.01
CA MET A 272 -3.88 31.64 0.09
C MET A 272 -3.42 31.40 1.54
N VAL A 273 -3.88 32.19 2.52
CA VAL A 273 -3.41 32.12 3.93
C VAL A 273 -4.45 31.71 4.97
N SER A 274 -5.75 31.63 4.63
CA SER A 274 -6.87 31.36 5.56
C SER A 274 -6.95 29.93 6.08
N ILE A 275 -5.80 29.25 6.12
CA ILE A 275 -5.57 27.94 6.69
C ILE A 275 -5.80 28.06 8.19
N ARG A 276 -6.91 27.50 8.68
CA ARG A 276 -7.45 27.79 10.03
C ARG A 276 -6.47 27.35 11.13
N ASP A 277 -6.10 28.29 11.99
CA ASP A 277 -5.12 28.10 13.06
C ASP A 277 -5.64 27.33 14.28
N THR A 278 -6.96 27.13 14.34
CA THR A 278 -7.67 26.68 15.54
C THR A 278 -8.44 25.37 15.33
N GLU A 279 -9.25 25.24 14.26
CA GLU A 279 -10.04 24.02 13.98
C GLU A 279 -10.03 23.62 12.48
N GLY A 280 -8.84 23.48 11.89
CA GLY A 280 -8.58 22.53 10.78
C GLY A 280 -9.12 22.86 9.38
N GLU A 281 -8.36 23.61 8.58
CA GLU A 281 -8.45 23.55 7.10
C GLU A 281 -7.09 23.12 6.52
N LEU A 282 -6.88 21.81 6.35
CA LEU A 282 -5.65 21.27 5.74
C LEU A 282 -5.74 21.31 4.21
N ARG A 283 -4.74 21.90 3.55
CA ARG A 283 -4.70 21.98 2.08
C ARG A 283 -3.80 20.93 1.48
N ALA A 284 -4.33 20.21 0.48
CA ALA A 284 -3.60 19.23 -0.31
C ALA A 284 -2.35 19.86 -0.94
N GLY A 285 -1.19 19.33 -0.59
CA GLY A 285 0.12 19.80 -1.04
C GLY A 285 0.74 18.93 -2.14
N SER A 286 -0.06 18.16 -2.86
CA SER A 286 0.36 17.50 -4.09
C SER A 286 0.67 18.53 -5.19
N GLY A 287 1.48 18.13 -6.16
CA GLY A 287 1.85 18.99 -7.29
C GLY A 287 0.62 19.44 -8.08
N ILE A 288 -0.35 18.55 -8.30
CA ILE A 288 -1.61 18.86 -9.00
C ILE A 288 -2.45 19.87 -8.20
N ALA A 289 -2.59 19.69 -6.88
CA ALA A 289 -3.36 20.60 -6.03
C ALA A 289 -2.73 22.01 -5.97
N ILE A 290 -1.40 22.09 -5.93
CA ILE A 290 -0.68 23.37 -6.00
C ILE A 290 -0.82 24.00 -7.39
N LEU A 291 -0.72 23.23 -8.49
CA LEU A 291 -0.93 23.76 -9.84
C LEU A 291 -2.33 24.36 -10.02
N LYS A 292 -3.39 23.68 -9.55
CA LYS A 292 -4.75 24.23 -9.59
C LYS A 292 -4.92 25.47 -8.71
N THR A 293 -4.29 25.50 -7.53
CA THR A 293 -4.26 26.70 -6.68
C THR A 293 -3.54 27.88 -7.37
N MET A 294 -2.51 27.62 -8.17
CA MET A 294 -1.82 28.64 -8.96
C MET A 294 -2.59 29.05 -10.23
N GLU A 295 -3.36 28.15 -10.85
CA GLU A 295 -4.25 28.46 -11.99
C GLU A 295 -5.33 29.47 -11.59
N ASP A 296 -5.97 29.26 -10.44
CA ASP A 296 -6.96 30.18 -9.87
C ASP A 296 -6.32 31.52 -9.46
N LEU A 297 -5.22 31.48 -8.68
CA LEU A 297 -4.52 32.69 -8.24
C LEU A 297 -4.03 33.54 -9.41
N TRP A 298 -3.38 32.92 -10.40
CA TRP A 298 -2.81 33.62 -11.54
C TRP A 298 -3.89 34.22 -12.44
N SER A 299 -5.07 33.59 -12.50
CA SER A 299 -6.27 34.16 -13.15
C SER A 299 -6.73 35.44 -12.47
N VAL A 300 -6.94 35.44 -11.15
CA VAL A 300 -7.36 36.64 -10.39
C VAL A 300 -6.31 37.76 -10.49
N VAL A 301 -5.03 37.41 -10.38
CA VAL A 301 -3.91 38.35 -10.56
C VAL A 301 -3.89 38.92 -11.98
N ASN A 302 -4.15 38.11 -13.01
CA ASN A 302 -4.19 38.56 -14.40
C ASN A 302 -5.35 39.52 -14.68
N GLU A 303 -6.54 39.27 -14.09
CA GLU A 303 -7.66 40.22 -14.16
C GLU A 303 -7.29 41.59 -13.56
N VAL A 304 -6.72 41.62 -12.35
CA VAL A 304 -6.31 42.88 -11.71
C VAL A 304 -5.20 43.58 -12.50
N ARG A 305 -4.21 42.83 -12.98
CA ARG A 305 -3.11 43.34 -13.82
C ARG A 305 -3.62 43.98 -15.11
N CYS A 306 -4.62 43.41 -15.76
CA CYS A 306 -5.11 43.89 -17.07
C CYS A 306 -6.25 44.92 -16.95
N ALA A 307 -6.96 44.99 -15.83
CA ALA A 307 -8.05 45.95 -15.59
C ALA A 307 -7.63 47.43 -15.78
N THR A 308 -8.61 48.28 -16.10
CA THR A 308 -8.44 49.75 -16.11
C THR A 308 -8.78 50.27 -14.71
N PRO A 309 -7.83 50.91 -13.98
CA PRO A 309 -8.09 51.40 -12.63
C PRO A 309 -8.99 52.63 -12.65
N LEU A 310 -9.88 52.74 -11.66
CA LEU A 310 -10.81 53.87 -11.50
C LEU A 310 -10.30 54.95 -10.52
N CYS A 311 -9.29 54.62 -9.73
CA CYS A 311 -8.62 55.52 -8.79
C CYS A 311 -7.11 55.22 -8.70
N LYS A 312 -6.38 56.08 -8.00
CA LYS A 312 -4.94 55.92 -7.75
C LYS A 312 -4.62 54.68 -6.91
N GLU A 313 -5.52 54.31 -5.99
CA GLU A 313 -5.39 53.14 -5.13
C GLU A 313 -5.42 51.84 -5.97
N GLU A 314 -6.37 51.75 -6.91
CA GLU A 314 -6.44 50.65 -7.88
C GLU A 314 -5.27 50.65 -8.88
N ALA A 315 -4.69 51.81 -9.20
CA ALA A 315 -3.50 51.90 -10.05
C ALA A 315 -2.26 51.29 -9.37
N VAL A 316 -2.09 51.48 -8.05
CA VAL A 316 -1.05 50.80 -7.27
C VAL A 316 -1.32 49.30 -7.15
N ALA A 317 -2.58 48.89 -6.92
CA ALA A 317 -2.97 47.48 -6.89
C ALA A 317 -2.65 46.75 -8.22
N LYS A 318 -2.90 47.40 -9.36
CA LYS A 318 -2.52 46.91 -10.70
C LYS A 318 -1.02 46.68 -10.86
N VAL A 319 -0.17 47.56 -10.29
CA VAL A 319 1.29 47.41 -10.32
C VAL A 319 1.76 46.30 -9.39
N LEU A 320 1.16 46.15 -8.20
CA LEU A 320 1.42 44.98 -7.35
C LEU A 320 1.02 43.67 -8.06
N ALA A 321 -0.13 43.63 -8.72
CA ALA A 321 -0.59 42.46 -9.49
C ALA A 321 0.37 42.10 -10.63
N ALA A 322 0.94 43.09 -11.33
CA ALA A 322 2.02 42.84 -12.30
C ALA A 322 3.22 42.16 -11.63
N ARG A 323 3.69 42.68 -10.50
CA ARG A 323 4.85 42.14 -9.75
C ARG A 323 4.58 40.76 -9.13
N ILE A 324 3.32 40.40 -8.83
CA ILE A 324 2.91 39.04 -8.45
C ILE A 324 2.90 38.12 -9.67
N HIS A 325 2.37 38.56 -10.81
CA HIS A 325 2.44 37.82 -12.09
C HIS A 325 3.90 37.50 -12.47
N ASP A 326 4.80 38.50 -12.43
CA ASP A 326 6.24 38.33 -12.70
C ASP A 326 6.89 37.33 -11.71
N ARG A 327 6.37 37.24 -10.48
CA ARG A 327 6.84 36.28 -9.47
C ARG A 327 6.39 34.86 -9.77
N ILE A 328 5.13 34.67 -10.18
CA ILE A 328 4.59 33.38 -10.61
C ILE A 328 5.34 32.89 -11.86
N GLU A 329 5.62 33.78 -12.81
CA GLU A 329 6.39 33.46 -14.02
C GLU A 329 7.85 33.04 -13.80
N LYS A 330 8.41 33.18 -12.59
CA LYS A 330 9.71 32.56 -12.25
C LYS A 330 9.62 31.04 -12.04
N TYR A 331 8.46 30.55 -11.64
CA TYR A 331 8.29 29.19 -11.11
C TYR A 331 7.32 28.34 -11.94
N PHE A 332 6.38 28.98 -12.62
CA PHE A 332 5.34 28.34 -13.42
C PHE A 332 5.41 28.77 -14.89
N ASN A 333 4.76 27.98 -15.73
CA ASN A 333 4.41 28.27 -17.12
C ASN A 333 2.88 28.29 -17.20
N GLY A 334 2.30 29.04 -18.14
CA GLY A 334 0.86 29.06 -18.39
C GLY A 334 0.52 29.94 -19.59
N THR A 335 -0.64 29.69 -20.18
CA THR A 335 -1.19 30.48 -21.28
C THR A 335 -2.01 31.63 -20.70
N VAL A 336 -1.39 32.81 -20.64
CA VAL A 336 -1.92 34.02 -19.97
C VAL A 336 -2.54 35.00 -20.99
N PRO A 337 -3.85 35.31 -20.91
CA PRO A 337 -4.46 36.30 -21.79
C PRO A 337 -3.98 37.73 -21.46
N GLY A 338 -3.40 38.43 -22.44
CA GLY A 338 -2.94 39.82 -22.27
C GLY A 338 -4.06 40.85 -22.03
N THR A 339 -5.32 40.48 -22.26
CA THR A 339 -6.52 41.28 -21.99
C THR A 339 -7.12 41.07 -20.60
N GLY A 340 -6.55 40.20 -19.78
CA GLY A 340 -7.15 39.72 -18.53
C GLY A 340 -8.09 38.53 -18.77
N GLY A 341 -8.57 37.95 -17.66
CA GLY A 341 -9.31 36.68 -17.65
C GLY A 341 -8.40 35.47 -17.40
N ASN A 342 -9.02 34.29 -17.40
CA ASN A 342 -8.44 33.04 -16.89
C ASN A 342 -7.11 32.66 -17.55
N VAL A 343 -6.12 32.32 -16.73
CA VAL A 343 -4.90 31.64 -17.16
C VAL A 343 -5.21 30.15 -17.30
N THR A 344 -4.63 29.50 -18.31
CA THR A 344 -4.83 28.08 -18.59
C THR A 344 -3.49 27.37 -18.81
N GLU A 345 -3.49 26.04 -18.93
CA GLU A 345 -2.30 25.22 -19.21
C GLU A 345 -1.18 25.41 -18.16
N VAL A 346 -1.56 25.67 -16.90
CA VAL A 346 -0.60 25.98 -15.83
C VAL A 346 0.22 24.75 -15.44
N GLY A 347 1.54 24.89 -15.53
CA GLY A 347 2.51 23.83 -15.25
C GLY A 347 3.75 24.36 -14.55
N TYR A 348 4.52 23.49 -13.90
CA TYR A 348 5.80 23.86 -13.31
C TYR A 348 6.84 24.17 -14.40
N LYS A 349 7.83 25.02 -14.07
CA LYS A 349 9.10 25.03 -14.80
C LYS A 349 9.95 23.81 -14.45
N LEU A 350 11.04 23.61 -15.18
CA LEU A 350 12.07 22.64 -14.81
C LEU A 350 12.60 22.95 -13.41
N THR A 351 12.71 21.91 -12.56
CA THR A 351 13.02 22.09 -11.14
C THR A 351 14.39 22.72 -10.89
N SER A 352 15.37 22.51 -11.78
CA SER A 352 16.63 23.27 -11.79
C SER A 352 16.40 24.79 -11.89
N VAL A 353 15.63 25.24 -12.89
CA VAL A 353 15.29 26.67 -13.10
C VAL A 353 14.49 27.22 -11.91
N MET A 354 13.60 26.41 -11.32
CA MET A 354 12.89 26.81 -10.10
C MET A 354 13.85 26.99 -8.91
N ILE A 355 14.85 26.12 -8.74
CA ILE A 355 15.87 26.22 -7.68
C ILE A 355 16.78 27.42 -7.92
N GLU A 356 17.22 27.68 -9.16
CA GLU A 356 18.02 28.85 -9.53
C GLU A 356 17.29 30.15 -9.19
N ASN A 357 16.04 30.29 -9.67
CA ASN A 357 15.18 31.44 -9.37
C ASN A 357 14.88 31.56 -7.87
N PHE A 358 14.60 30.44 -7.20
CA PHE A 358 14.36 30.39 -5.76
C PHE A 358 15.57 30.93 -5.00
N VAL A 359 16.77 30.40 -5.24
CA VAL A 359 18.00 30.77 -4.52
C VAL A 359 18.36 32.24 -4.76
N ALA A 360 18.25 32.72 -6.00
CA ALA A 360 18.55 34.10 -6.37
C ALA A 360 17.59 35.14 -5.76
N ASP A 361 16.38 34.75 -5.34
CA ASP A 361 15.37 35.70 -4.87
C ASP A 361 15.67 36.25 -3.46
N THR A 362 15.91 37.56 -3.37
CA THR A 362 16.19 38.25 -2.09
C THR A 362 14.94 38.54 -1.25
N SER A 363 13.72 38.28 -1.77
CA SER A 363 12.45 38.60 -1.09
C SER A 363 12.03 37.58 -0.03
N TRP A 364 12.96 36.87 0.61
CA TRP A 364 12.63 35.94 1.69
C TRP A 364 12.19 36.71 2.95
N PRO A 365 11.15 36.27 3.69
CA PRO A 365 10.69 37.00 4.87
C PRO A 365 11.78 37.05 5.95
N THR A 366 11.97 38.21 6.58
CA THR A 366 12.93 38.37 7.69
C THR A 366 12.50 37.66 8.97
N THR A 367 11.22 37.28 9.05
CA THR A 367 10.58 36.50 10.12
C THR A 367 10.57 34.99 9.86
N ALA A 368 10.97 34.55 8.65
CA ALA A 368 10.95 33.14 8.26
C ALA A 368 12.14 32.35 8.82
N ASP A 369 12.05 31.03 8.78
CA ASP A 369 13.19 30.14 9.03
C ASP A 369 14.28 30.36 7.96
N ALA A 370 15.50 29.90 8.23
CA ALA A 370 16.64 30.09 7.34
C ALA A 370 16.38 29.50 5.94
N LYS A 371 16.44 30.34 4.91
CA LYS A 371 16.22 29.97 3.51
C LYS A 371 17.19 28.86 3.06
N PRO A 372 16.71 27.73 2.51
CA PRO A 372 17.58 26.69 1.96
C PRO A 372 18.47 27.18 0.80
N THR A 373 19.65 26.58 0.67
CA THR A 373 20.63 26.87 -0.39
C THR A 373 20.52 25.91 -1.57
N SER A 374 21.19 26.22 -2.69
CA SER A 374 21.23 25.35 -3.89
C SER A 374 21.69 23.92 -3.57
N ASP A 375 22.69 23.78 -2.70
CA ASP A 375 23.29 22.48 -2.34
C ASP A 375 22.28 21.55 -1.65
N TYR A 376 21.33 22.12 -0.90
CA TYR A 376 20.25 21.35 -0.24
C TYR A 376 19.39 20.61 -1.27
N PHE A 377 19.04 21.28 -2.37
CA PHE A 377 18.18 20.75 -3.43
C PHE A 377 18.93 19.99 -4.53
N SER A 378 20.24 19.78 -4.39
CA SER A 378 21.10 19.06 -5.37
C SER A 378 20.52 17.72 -5.84
N SER A 379 19.87 16.96 -4.95
CA SER A 379 19.29 15.66 -5.25
C SER A 379 17.88 15.68 -5.87
N VAL A 380 17.28 16.85 -6.11
CA VAL A 380 15.88 16.97 -6.62
C VAL A 380 15.75 17.81 -7.92
N GLN A 381 16.86 18.21 -8.53
CA GLN A 381 16.89 19.14 -9.68
C GLN A 381 16.17 18.64 -10.95
N SER A 382 15.95 17.34 -11.10
CA SER A 382 15.40 16.70 -12.32
C SER A 382 14.03 16.03 -12.11
N ILE A 383 13.24 16.53 -11.16
CA ILE A 383 11.96 15.94 -10.76
C ILE A 383 10.78 16.64 -11.44
N VAL A 384 9.82 15.88 -11.95
CA VAL A 384 8.53 16.40 -12.46
C VAL A 384 7.62 16.71 -11.27
N LEU A 385 7.57 17.97 -10.82
CA LEU A 385 6.86 18.34 -9.59
C LEU A 385 5.34 18.07 -9.64
N ALA A 386 4.71 18.05 -10.82
CA ALA A 386 3.30 17.67 -10.98
C ALA A 386 3.01 16.23 -10.50
N ASN A 387 4.01 15.35 -10.57
CA ASN A 387 3.93 13.94 -10.19
C ASN A 387 4.07 13.72 -8.66
N PHE A 388 4.23 14.79 -7.87
CA PHE A 388 4.41 14.73 -6.43
C PHE A 388 3.07 14.65 -5.67
N PRO A 389 2.94 13.80 -4.63
CA PRO A 389 3.88 12.75 -4.21
C PRO A 389 3.70 11.43 -4.98
N GLN A 390 2.55 11.23 -5.64
CA GLN A 390 2.02 9.91 -5.99
C GLN A 390 2.88 9.12 -6.99
N ILE A 391 3.26 9.71 -8.12
CA ILE A 391 4.00 8.99 -9.18
C ILE A 391 5.52 8.97 -8.88
N ILE A 392 6.02 9.80 -7.96
CA ILE A 392 7.44 9.82 -7.57
C ILE A 392 7.73 8.84 -6.41
N TYR A 393 6.81 8.74 -5.45
CA TYR A 393 7.05 8.01 -4.18
C TYR A 393 5.98 6.96 -3.87
N HIS A 394 4.98 6.78 -4.73
CA HIS A 394 3.95 5.75 -4.61
C HIS A 394 3.23 5.79 -3.25
N VAL A 395 2.85 7.00 -2.83
CA VAL A 395 2.01 7.30 -1.66
C VAL A 395 0.81 8.16 -2.10
N PRO A 396 -0.30 8.20 -1.35
CA PRO A 396 -1.49 8.94 -1.76
C PRO A 396 -1.21 10.43 -2.06
N SER A 397 -1.95 11.04 -2.99
CA SER A 397 -1.75 12.45 -3.35
C SER A 397 -1.94 13.39 -2.15
N GLY A 398 -3.00 13.18 -1.36
CA GLY A 398 -3.25 13.77 -0.06
C GLY A 398 -2.43 13.16 1.09
N SER A 399 -1.24 12.61 0.84
CA SER A 399 -0.28 12.27 1.90
C SER A 399 0.57 13.48 2.34
N THR A 400 0.29 14.66 1.78
CA THR A 400 1.10 15.87 1.98
C THR A 400 0.21 17.09 2.11
N HIS A 401 0.46 17.90 3.13
CA HIS A 401 -0.31 19.12 3.41
C HIS A 401 0.60 20.29 3.71
N TYR A 402 0.25 21.46 3.20
CA TYR A 402 0.93 22.71 3.54
C TYR A 402 0.08 23.57 4.47
N LEU A 403 0.75 24.30 5.35
CA LEU A 403 0.22 25.29 6.28
C LEU A 403 0.92 26.63 6.07
N PHE A 404 0.26 27.74 6.41
CA PHE A 404 0.88 29.07 6.43
C PHE A 404 1.11 29.51 7.89
N ASP A 405 2.36 29.74 8.28
CA ASP A 405 2.71 30.38 9.54
C ASP A 405 2.59 31.90 9.39
N ALA A 406 1.53 32.48 9.95
CA ALA A 406 1.27 33.92 9.90
C ALA A 406 2.30 34.77 10.68
N THR A 407 3.01 34.18 11.65
CA THR A 407 4.06 34.86 12.42
C THR A 407 5.35 34.93 11.61
N LYS A 408 5.73 33.81 10.97
CA LYS A 408 6.90 33.73 10.10
C LYS A 408 6.68 34.34 8.72
N LYS A 409 5.43 34.45 8.28
CA LYS A 409 4.98 34.76 6.91
C LYS A 409 5.47 33.73 5.88
N GLN A 410 5.42 32.45 6.25
CA GLN A 410 6.05 31.35 5.52
C GLN A 410 5.11 30.14 5.42
N PHE A 411 5.09 29.46 4.26
CA PHE A 411 4.52 28.12 4.16
C PHE A 411 5.49 27.05 4.63
N PHE A 412 4.94 25.99 5.22
CA PHE A 412 5.67 24.78 5.56
C PHE A 412 4.77 23.55 5.33
N TYR A 413 5.38 22.39 5.07
CA TYR A 413 4.62 21.13 5.06
C TYR A 413 4.50 20.55 6.45
N GLN A 414 3.28 20.21 6.85
CA GLN A 414 3.04 19.55 8.13
C GLN A 414 3.53 18.09 8.06
N GLN A 415 4.50 17.75 8.90
CA GLN A 415 5.15 16.42 8.90
C GLN A 415 4.34 15.38 9.69
N ASN A 416 3.74 15.83 10.80
CA ASN A 416 2.84 15.05 11.64
C ASN A 416 1.50 15.78 11.62
N TYR A 417 0.51 15.19 10.97
CA TYR A 417 -0.86 15.71 10.94
C TYR A 417 -1.85 14.60 11.28
N ASN A 418 -3.03 15.01 11.73
CA ASN A 418 -4.13 14.13 12.04
C ASN A 418 -5.39 14.66 11.34
N THR A 419 -5.94 13.83 10.46
CA THR A 419 -7.18 14.05 9.69
C THR A 419 -8.39 13.33 10.29
N SER A 420 -8.18 12.64 11.42
CA SER A 420 -9.15 12.30 12.47
C SER A 420 -10.57 11.91 12.06
N ALA A 421 -10.70 11.04 11.05
CA ALA A 421 -11.98 10.41 10.74
C ALA A 421 -12.40 9.40 11.84
N VAL A 422 -11.44 8.76 12.52
CA VAL A 422 -11.73 7.71 13.51
C VAL A 422 -10.93 7.82 14.83
N GLY A 423 -9.81 8.53 14.89
CA GLY A 423 -9.08 8.69 16.16
C GLY A 423 -7.85 9.58 16.10
N ASN A 424 -7.36 9.94 17.29
CA ASN A 424 -6.36 10.99 17.46
C ASN A 424 -4.93 10.44 17.64
N SER A 425 -4.26 10.14 16.52
CA SER A 425 -2.85 9.77 16.53
C SER A 425 -2.11 10.39 15.34
N GLU A 426 -0.85 10.79 15.53
CA GLU A 426 -0.05 11.33 14.42
C GLU A 426 0.32 10.21 13.45
N PHE A 427 0.25 10.45 12.14
CA PHE A 427 0.96 9.63 11.14
C PHE A 427 1.99 10.44 10.37
N THR A 428 2.96 9.72 9.83
CA THR A 428 3.93 10.23 8.86
C THR A 428 3.80 9.43 7.57
N VAL A 429 4.39 9.95 6.49
CA VAL A 429 4.47 9.26 5.19
C VAL A 429 5.24 7.91 5.25
N GLU A 430 5.96 7.62 6.34
CA GLU A 430 6.62 6.32 6.54
C GLU A 430 5.63 5.20 6.91
N SER A 431 4.42 5.56 7.38
CA SER A 431 3.35 4.63 7.73
C SER A 431 2.59 4.06 6.53
N TYR A 432 2.88 4.49 5.30
CA TYR A 432 2.38 3.83 4.09
C TYR A 432 3.27 2.67 3.70
N TYR A 433 2.66 1.52 3.44
CA TYR A 433 3.30 0.28 3.04
C TYR A 433 2.88 -0.15 1.64
N TYR A 434 3.73 -0.96 0.98
CA TYR A 434 3.31 -1.78 -0.16
C TYR A 434 2.32 -2.86 0.30
N PRO A 435 1.49 -3.42 -0.61
CA PRO A 435 0.77 -4.67 -0.34
C PRO A 435 1.73 -5.80 0.07
N ALA A 436 1.21 -6.79 0.79
CA ALA A 436 2.01 -7.96 1.17
C ALA A 436 2.42 -8.77 -0.08
N GLU A 437 3.59 -9.39 -0.06
CA GLU A 437 3.98 -10.39 -1.09
C GLU A 437 3.02 -11.60 -1.04
N LEU A 438 2.90 -12.36 -2.13
CA LEU A 438 2.14 -13.62 -2.09
C LEU A 438 2.97 -14.71 -1.40
N LEU A 439 2.63 -15.03 -0.15
CA LEU A 439 3.40 -15.96 0.71
C LEU A 439 2.77 -17.35 0.78
N TYR A 440 3.60 -18.36 1.02
CA TYR A 440 3.21 -19.75 1.22
C TYR A 440 3.47 -20.20 2.65
N PHE A 441 2.52 -20.93 3.21
CA PHE A 441 2.61 -21.48 4.57
C PHE A 441 1.99 -22.87 4.62
N GLY A 442 2.61 -23.78 5.37
CA GLY A 442 2.09 -25.13 5.58
C GLY A 442 2.50 -25.67 6.94
N ASN A 443 1.55 -25.80 7.87
CA ASN A 443 1.75 -26.36 9.21
C ASN A 443 1.06 -27.74 9.27
N SER A 444 1.83 -28.82 9.43
CA SER A 444 1.32 -30.17 9.13
C SER A 444 1.94 -31.28 9.97
N PRO A 445 1.15 -32.25 10.48
CA PRO A 445 1.67 -33.58 10.79
C PRO A 445 2.08 -34.32 9.51
N ILE A 446 2.72 -35.48 9.64
CA ILE A 446 3.15 -36.28 8.48
C ILE A 446 2.38 -37.60 8.30
N ARG A 447 2.37 -38.08 7.06
CA ARG A 447 2.21 -39.51 6.72
C ARG A 447 3.61 -40.08 6.44
N VAL A 448 3.87 -41.33 6.81
CA VAL A 448 5.16 -42.03 6.54
C VAL A 448 4.92 -43.36 5.82
N SER A 449 5.90 -43.82 5.06
CA SER A 449 5.90 -45.14 4.44
C SER A 449 7.29 -45.76 4.45
N ASN A 450 7.37 -47.07 4.71
CA ASN A 450 8.59 -47.86 4.62
C ASN A 450 8.87 -48.38 3.20
N ILE A 451 8.17 -47.81 2.21
CA ILE A 451 8.31 -48.08 0.77
C ILE A 451 8.76 -46.80 0.08
N GLU A 452 9.68 -46.91 -0.86
CA GLU A 452 10.06 -45.83 -1.77
C GLU A 452 8.98 -45.63 -2.84
N HIS A 453 8.25 -44.51 -2.76
CA HIS A 453 7.21 -44.15 -3.74
C HIS A 453 7.78 -43.36 -4.92
N LYS A 454 7.09 -43.41 -6.06
CA LYS A 454 7.36 -42.62 -7.27
C LYS A 454 6.36 -41.48 -7.38
N THR A 455 6.69 -40.49 -8.20
CA THR A 455 5.89 -39.25 -8.36
C THR A 455 4.41 -39.48 -8.70
N LEU A 456 4.05 -40.59 -9.35
CA LEU A 456 2.66 -40.92 -9.72
C LEU A 456 1.91 -41.73 -8.64
N ASP A 457 2.62 -42.27 -7.64
CA ASP A 457 2.05 -43.14 -6.59
C ASP A 457 1.42 -42.28 -5.46
N TYR A 458 1.71 -40.98 -5.43
CA TYR A 458 1.09 -40.00 -4.55
C TYR A 458 -0.23 -39.45 -5.15
N PRO A 459 -1.20 -38.99 -4.34
CA PRO A 459 -2.36 -38.27 -4.86
C PRO A 459 -1.94 -37.02 -5.64
N GLN A 460 -2.44 -36.86 -6.86
CA GLN A 460 -2.02 -35.78 -7.76
C GLN A 460 -2.91 -34.51 -7.70
N THR A 461 -3.96 -34.51 -6.87
CA THR A 461 -4.96 -33.42 -6.80
C THR A 461 -5.19 -32.98 -5.35
N VAL A 462 -5.58 -31.72 -5.14
CA VAL A 462 -5.88 -31.13 -3.80
C VAL A 462 -6.93 -31.94 -3.04
N VAL A 463 -7.98 -32.36 -3.73
CA VAL A 463 -9.09 -33.14 -3.17
C VAL A 463 -8.62 -34.55 -2.78
N ASN A 464 -7.90 -35.24 -3.68
CA ASN A 464 -7.40 -36.58 -3.42
C ASN A 464 -6.31 -36.60 -2.33
N TRP A 465 -5.60 -35.50 -2.09
CA TRP A 465 -4.62 -35.41 -1.00
C TRP A 465 -5.25 -35.42 0.41
N GLN A 466 -6.42 -34.80 0.53
CA GLN A 466 -7.18 -34.70 1.79
C GLN A 466 -8.00 -35.97 2.07
N ASP A 467 -8.44 -36.66 1.03
CA ASP A 467 -9.17 -37.93 1.13
C ASP A 467 -8.21 -39.10 1.43
N ASP A 468 -8.23 -39.59 2.67
CA ASP A 468 -7.41 -40.74 3.11
C ASP A 468 -7.68 -42.03 2.28
N SER A 469 -8.83 -42.17 1.61
CA SER A 469 -9.12 -43.32 0.73
C SER A 469 -8.34 -43.33 -0.59
N LYS A 470 -7.59 -42.26 -0.87
CA LYS A 470 -6.73 -42.11 -2.06
C LYS A 470 -5.25 -42.35 -1.77
N TRP A 471 -4.90 -42.67 -0.52
CA TRP A 471 -3.55 -43.03 -0.12
C TRP A 471 -3.41 -44.56 -0.08
N ASP A 472 -2.35 -45.09 -0.70
CA ASP A 472 -2.06 -46.51 -0.70
C ASP A 472 -1.88 -47.08 0.71
N ALA A 473 -2.28 -48.34 0.91
CA ALA A 473 -2.20 -49.05 2.20
C ALA A 473 -0.78 -49.21 2.78
N GLY A 474 0.27 -48.79 2.04
CA GLY A 474 1.64 -48.66 2.54
C GLY A 474 1.91 -47.38 3.34
N TRP A 475 0.94 -46.48 3.50
CA TRP A 475 1.08 -45.21 4.22
C TRP A 475 0.47 -45.25 5.64
N THR A 476 1.27 -44.90 6.63
CA THR A 476 0.83 -44.67 8.02
C THR A 476 0.59 -43.18 8.25
N LYS A 477 -0.66 -42.80 8.55
CA LYS A 477 -1.07 -41.44 8.93
C LYS A 477 -0.76 -41.16 10.40
N ASN A 478 -0.49 -39.89 10.76
CA ASN A 478 -0.26 -39.43 12.13
C ASN A 478 0.83 -40.27 12.83
N SER A 479 2.02 -40.27 12.25
CA SER A 479 3.16 -41.07 12.71
C SER A 479 4.47 -40.28 12.56
N HIS A 480 5.61 -40.94 12.83
CA HIS A 480 6.93 -40.33 12.90
C HIS A 480 7.97 -41.07 12.04
N VAL A 481 9.06 -40.38 11.71
CA VAL A 481 10.19 -40.97 10.97
C VAL A 481 10.91 -42.02 11.83
N VAL A 482 10.82 -43.28 11.42
CA VAL A 482 11.58 -44.42 11.96
C VAL A 482 12.71 -44.84 11.00
N SER A 483 13.68 -45.64 11.45
CA SER A 483 14.85 -46.04 10.65
C SER A 483 14.52 -46.74 9.33
N THR A 484 13.36 -47.40 9.25
CA THR A 484 12.85 -48.10 8.05
C THR A 484 12.05 -47.21 7.08
N THR A 485 11.85 -45.92 7.40
CA THR A 485 11.11 -44.97 6.54
C THR A 485 11.83 -44.76 5.21
N GLN A 486 11.08 -44.66 4.10
CA GLN A 486 11.64 -44.37 2.77
C GLN A 486 10.91 -43.21 2.09
N SER A 487 9.63 -42.98 2.42
CA SER A 487 8.84 -41.84 1.94
C SER A 487 8.10 -41.13 3.07
N VAL A 488 7.98 -39.81 2.99
CA VAL A 488 7.29 -38.95 3.96
C VAL A 488 6.44 -37.92 3.21
N ALA A 489 5.21 -37.70 3.65
CA ALA A 489 4.31 -36.70 3.08
C ALA A 489 3.81 -35.71 4.12
N MET A 490 3.67 -34.42 3.75
CA MET A 490 2.82 -33.51 4.53
C MET A 490 1.38 -34.04 4.49
N MET A 491 0.74 -34.22 5.64
CA MET A 491 -0.67 -34.59 5.69
C MET A 491 -1.56 -33.49 5.09
N ASN A 492 -1.26 -32.24 5.44
CA ASN A 492 -1.98 -31.04 5.05
C ASN A 492 -1.39 -30.45 3.75
N ASN A 493 -2.17 -29.66 3.03
CA ASN A 493 -1.66 -28.91 1.87
C ASN A 493 -0.85 -27.68 2.31
N ILE A 494 -0.04 -27.15 1.41
CA ILE A 494 0.52 -25.80 1.51
C ILE A 494 -0.50 -24.80 0.92
N ASN A 495 -0.77 -23.77 1.71
CA ASN A 495 -1.79 -22.75 1.52
C ASN A 495 -1.15 -21.34 1.52
N TYR A 496 -1.95 -20.28 1.40
CA TYR A 496 -1.42 -18.92 1.47
C TYR A 496 -1.12 -18.46 2.90
N GLY A 497 0.06 -17.87 3.09
CA GLY A 497 0.47 -17.20 4.34
C GLY A 497 -0.10 -15.79 4.51
N THR A 498 -0.90 -15.32 3.55
CA THR A 498 -1.48 -13.97 3.46
C THR A 498 -2.99 -14.05 3.25
N ALA A 499 -3.68 -12.93 3.50
CA ALA A 499 -5.10 -12.74 3.25
C ALA A 499 -5.30 -11.82 2.03
N LEU A 500 -6.51 -11.81 1.46
CA LEU A 500 -6.83 -10.94 0.33
C LEU A 500 -8.09 -10.09 0.58
N LEU A 501 -8.00 -8.80 0.25
CA LEU A 501 -9.18 -7.94 0.07
C LEU A 501 -9.56 -7.91 -1.42
N LYS A 502 -10.84 -8.19 -1.73
CA LYS A 502 -11.47 -7.91 -3.02
C LYS A 502 -12.37 -6.68 -2.87
N THR A 503 -12.05 -5.65 -3.63
CA THR A 503 -12.73 -4.34 -3.62
C THR A 503 -13.41 -4.09 -4.95
N THR A 504 -14.73 -3.90 -4.93
CA THR A 504 -15.49 -3.26 -6.02
C THR A 504 -16.08 -1.94 -5.56
N VAL A 505 -16.44 -1.06 -6.50
CA VAL A 505 -17.06 0.23 -6.21
C VAL A 505 -18.24 0.47 -7.15
N SER A 506 -19.35 1.01 -6.64
CA SER A 506 -20.54 1.36 -7.43
C SER A 506 -21.16 2.68 -6.98
N TYR A 507 -22.04 3.24 -7.80
CA TYR A 507 -22.91 4.34 -7.40
C TYR A 507 -24.20 3.79 -6.76
N GLY A 508 -24.60 4.36 -5.63
CA GLY A 508 -25.89 4.11 -4.98
C GLY A 508 -27.00 5.07 -5.44
N ALA A 509 -26.62 6.16 -6.10
CA ALA A 509 -27.53 7.12 -6.72
C ALA A 509 -26.87 7.74 -7.96
N THR A 510 -27.66 8.07 -8.99
CA THR A 510 -27.19 8.78 -10.19
C THR A 510 -27.01 10.29 -9.98
N ASN A 511 -27.49 10.81 -8.85
CA ASN A 511 -27.34 12.18 -8.41
C ASN A 511 -26.80 12.19 -7.00
N LEU A 512 -25.69 12.89 -6.78
CA LEU A 512 -24.98 12.98 -5.51
C LEU A 512 -25.02 14.43 -5.00
N LYS A 513 -25.14 14.62 -3.69
CA LYS A 513 -25.17 15.93 -3.02
C LYS A 513 -23.83 16.22 -2.38
N ASP A 514 -23.32 17.42 -2.62
CA ASP A 514 -22.12 17.94 -1.98
C ASP A 514 -22.42 18.62 -0.62
N ASN A 515 -21.40 19.25 -0.04
CA ASN A 515 -21.47 19.93 1.25
C ASN A 515 -21.58 21.47 1.15
N ASN A 516 -21.97 22.04 0.00
CA ASN A 516 -21.90 23.49 -0.26
C ASN A 516 -22.54 24.30 0.88
N HIS A 517 -23.75 23.94 1.29
CA HIS A 517 -24.50 24.68 2.29
C HIS A 517 -23.76 24.74 3.64
N ALA A 518 -23.25 23.61 4.13
CA ALA A 518 -22.50 23.57 5.39
C ALA A 518 -21.18 24.35 5.30
N ILE A 519 -20.48 24.28 4.16
CA ILE A 519 -19.21 25.00 3.95
C ILE A 519 -19.43 26.52 3.85
N GLN A 520 -20.43 27.01 3.11
CA GLN A 520 -20.67 28.46 3.06
C GLN A 520 -21.21 28.98 4.40
N LYS A 521 -22.12 28.24 5.06
CA LYS A 521 -22.66 28.62 6.39
C LYS A 521 -21.61 28.59 7.51
N TYR A 522 -20.53 27.82 7.38
CA TYR A 522 -19.36 27.97 8.25
C TYR A 522 -18.64 29.31 8.00
N LYS A 523 -18.39 29.66 6.72
CA LYS A 523 -17.67 30.89 6.35
C LYS A 523 -18.44 32.16 6.72
N ASP A 524 -19.75 32.15 6.51
CA ASP A 524 -20.67 33.21 6.92
C ASP A 524 -21.88 32.60 7.67
N PRO A 525 -21.86 32.63 9.02
CA PRO A 525 -22.97 32.15 9.85
C PRO A 525 -24.30 32.90 9.71
N THR A 526 -24.39 33.93 8.86
CA THR A 526 -25.65 34.63 8.56
C THR A 526 -26.47 34.02 7.41
N ILE A 527 -25.89 33.06 6.67
CA ILE A 527 -26.55 32.34 5.57
C ILE A 527 -27.74 31.50 6.07
N SER A 528 -28.89 31.67 5.41
CA SER A 528 -30.14 30.94 5.68
C SER A 528 -30.05 29.47 5.25
N ASP A 529 -30.81 28.59 5.89
CA ASP A 529 -30.99 27.17 5.51
C ASP A 529 -31.55 26.95 4.09
N THR A 530 -31.95 28.03 3.41
CA THR A 530 -32.43 28.06 2.02
C THR A 530 -31.39 28.53 1.01
N ASP A 531 -30.32 29.14 1.48
CA ASP A 531 -29.36 29.90 0.67
C ASP A 531 -28.06 29.09 0.55
N GLU A 532 -27.35 29.26 -0.57
CA GLU A 532 -26.20 28.42 -0.94
C GLU A 532 -26.47 26.89 -0.77
N PRO A 533 -27.54 26.33 -1.36
CA PRO A 533 -27.88 24.92 -1.20
C PRO A 533 -26.77 23.98 -1.73
N ASP A 534 -26.81 22.73 -1.28
CA ASP A 534 -25.94 21.66 -1.78
C ASP A 534 -26.02 21.52 -3.30
N LYS A 535 -24.87 21.46 -3.98
CA LYS A 535 -24.79 21.17 -5.41
C LYS A 535 -25.20 19.72 -5.67
N VAL A 536 -25.87 19.48 -6.80
CA VAL A 536 -26.20 18.13 -7.28
C VAL A 536 -25.26 17.75 -8.41
N ILE A 537 -24.46 16.72 -8.20
CA ILE A 537 -23.51 16.15 -9.14
C ILE A 537 -24.18 14.92 -9.77
N THR A 538 -24.62 15.05 -11.03
CA THR A 538 -25.13 13.91 -11.81
C THR A 538 -23.96 13.08 -12.33
N VAL A 539 -23.90 11.80 -11.97
CA VAL A 539 -22.79 10.92 -12.37
C VAL A 539 -23.09 10.15 -13.65
N GLY A 540 -22.11 10.12 -14.53
CA GLY A 540 -22.05 9.25 -15.71
C GLY A 540 -20.91 8.23 -15.59
N ASN A 541 -20.69 7.46 -16.65
CA ASN A 541 -19.61 6.48 -16.69
C ASN A 541 -18.24 7.14 -16.53
N SER A 542 -17.47 6.71 -15.54
CA SER A 542 -16.14 7.25 -15.19
C SER A 542 -16.13 8.66 -14.56
N SER A 543 -17.28 9.20 -14.13
CA SER A 543 -17.32 10.51 -13.44
C SER A 543 -16.43 10.55 -12.20
N PHE A 544 -16.25 9.41 -11.52
CA PHE A 544 -15.11 9.18 -10.64
C PHE A 544 -14.34 7.93 -11.09
N LYS A 545 -13.05 7.93 -10.80
CA LYS A 545 -12.12 6.84 -11.11
C LYS A 545 -11.34 6.48 -9.85
N LEU A 546 -11.38 5.20 -9.47
CA LEU A 546 -10.56 4.64 -8.41
C LEU A 546 -9.10 4.62 -8.85
N ILE A 547 -8.23 5.28 -8.10
CA ILE A 547 -6.78 5.33 -8.34
C ILE A 547 -5.95 4.76 -7.19
N GLY A 548 -6.56 4.51 -6.03
CA GLY A 548 -5.89 3.87 -4.90
C GLY A 548 -6.85 3.26 -3.87
N VAL A 549 -6.40 2.20 -3.20
CA VAL A 549 -7.07 1.63 -2.01
C VAL A 549 -6.12 1.71 -0.83
N LEU A 550 -6.59 2.24 0.29
CA LEU A 550 -5.85 2.38 1.54
C LEU A 550 -6.50 1.51 2.62
N ILE A 551 -5.74 0.62 3.26
CA ILE A 551 -6.24 -0.33 4.26
C ILE A 551 -5.54 -0.06 5.60
N GLY A 552 -6.29 0.46 6.58
CA GLY A 552 -5.77 0.83 7.90
C GLY A 552 -5.49 -0.37 8.83
N GLY A 553 -4.90 -0.06 9.99
CA GLY A 553 -4.64 -1.03 11.08
C GLY A 553 -3.59 -2.10 10.80
N GLN A 554 -2.96 -2.10 9.62
CA GLN A 554 -2.03 -3.14 9.18
C GLN A 554 -0.71 -3.07 9.96
N SER A 555 -0.39 -4.12 10.71
CA SER A 555 0.88 -4.25 11.44
C SER A 555 2.05 -4.37 10.47
N LYS A 556 3.07 -3.50 10.63
CA LYS A 556 4.30 -3.60 9.83
C LYS A 556 4.97 -4.97 9.95
N LYS A 557 4.97 -5.57 11.15
CA LYS A 557 5.76 -6.76 11.50
C LYS A 557 4.86 -7.91 11.95
N VAL A 558 5.04 -9.08 11.35
CA VAL A 558 4.33 -10.31 11.72
C VAL A 558 5.30 -11.44 12.06
N GLY A 559 4.82 -12.39 12.88
CA GLY A 559 5.64 -13.50 13.40
C GLY A 559 5.70 -14.72 12.47
N TRP A 560 6.22 -15.83 13.01
CA TRP A 560 6.33 -17.13 12.35
C TRP A 560 5.03 -17.69 11.77
N ASN A 561 3.88 -17.26 12.30
CA ASN A 561 2.53 -17.64 11.88
C ASN A 561 1.81 -16.52 11.12
N PHE A 562 2.54 -15.50 10.68
CA PHE A 562 2.05 -14.27 10.02
C PHE A 562 0.96 -13.49 10.77
N LEU A 563 0.76 -13.75 12.07
CA LEU A 563 -0.04 -12.90 12.94
C LEU A 563 0.79 -11.69 13.44
N PRO A 564 0.15 -10.57 13.82
CA PRO A 564 0.80 -9.41 14.41
C PRO A 564 1.79 -9.78 15.52
N LYS A 565 3.07 -9.42 15.35
CA LYS A 565 4.09 -9.70 16.38
C LYS A 565 3.94 -8.68 17.51
N ALA A 566 3.68 -9.15 18.72
CA ALA A 566 3.62 -8.30 19.91
C ALA A 566 4.98 -7.59 20.12
N SER A 567 4.94 -6.28 20.31
CA SER A 567 6.14 -5.46 20.49
C SER A 567 6.69 -5.55 21.91
N THR A 568 8.00 -5.78 22.02
CA THR A 568 8.76 -5.22 23.15
C THR A 568 9.02 -3.74 22.88
N ASP A 569 9.32 -2.93 23.90
CA ASP A 569 9.43 -1.46 23.74
C ASP A 569 10.47 -0.98 22.70
N ALA A 570 11.49 -1.81 22.43
CA ALA A 570 12.50 -1.55 21.40
C ALA A 570 12.06 -1.95 19.98
N ASP A 571 11.05 -2.82 19.87
CA ASP A 571 10.56 -3.43 18.62
C ASP A 571 9.07 -3.08 18.43
N LYS A 572 8.73 -1.79 18.63
CA LYS A 572 7.38 -1.25 18.36
C LYS A 572 6.93 -1.66 16.97
N ASN A 573 5.74 -2.22 16.88
CA ASN A 573 5.15 -2.72 15.64
C ASN A 573 4.13 -1.69 15.12
N PRO A 574 4.55 -0.68 14.32
CA PRO A 574 3.65 0.39 13.90
C PRO A 574 2.54 -0.17 13.01
N GLN A 575 1.30 -0.01 13.46
CA GLN A 575 0.15 -0.09 12.58
C GLN A 575 0.17 1.09 11.61
N GLY A 576 -0.01 0.80 10.33
CA GLY A 576 -0.03 1.79 9.26
C GLY A 576 -1.07 1.42 8.21
N TYR A 577 -0.81 1.85 6.98
CA TYR A 577 -1.70 1.69 5.85
C TYR A 577 -1.02 0.81 4.81
N ILE A 578 -1.66 -0.28 4.37
CA ILE A 578 -1.33 -0.81 3.04
C ILE A 578 -1.97 0.14 2.02
N TYR A 579 -1.16 0.71 1.13
CA TYR A 579 -1.62 1.50 0.01
C TYR A 579 -1.42 0.72 -1.29
N ASP A 580 -2.47 0.58 -2.08
CA ASP A 580 -2.48 -0.13 -3.35
C ASP A 580 -2.94 0.82 -4.47
N CYS A 581 -1.96 1.39 -5.18
CA CYS A 581 -2.14 2.35 -6.27
C CYS A 581 -2.26 1.70 -7.67
N THR A 582 -2.11 0.38 -7.79
CA THR A 582 -2.20 -0.33 -9.07
C THR A 582 -3.57 -0.96 -9.22
N ILE A 583 -4.54 -0.10 -9.52
CA ILE A 583 -5.95 -0.48 -9.64
C ILE A 583 -6.19 -1.33 -10.89
N THR A 584 -6.98 -2.38 -10.74
CA THR A 584 -7.29 -3.33 -11.82
C THR A 584 -8.23 -2.70 -12.87
N GLY A 585 -7.88 -2.81 -14.16
CA GLY A 585 -8.65 -2.23 -15.25
C GLY A 585 -8.34 -0.74 -15.45
N SER A 586 -9.35 0.07 -15.75
CA SER A 586 -9.21 1.53 -15.91
C SER A 586 -9.44 2.33 -14.61
N GLY A 587 -9.84 1.66 -13.52
CA GLY A 587 -10.33 2.29 -12.30
C GLY A 587 -11.71 2.98 -12.43
N ALA A 588 -12.27 3.10 -13.63
CA ALA A 588 -13.54 3.79 -13.87
C ALA A 588 -14.71 3.10 -13.17
N ILE A 589 -15.58 3.90 -12.54
CA ILE A 589 -16.83 3.44 -11.94
C ILE A 589 -17.94 3.55 -13.01
N PRO A 590 -18.67 2.46 -13.32
CA PRO A 590 -19.80 2.51 -14.25
C PRO A 590 -21.04 3.11 -13.57
N VAL A 591 -21.92 3.74 -14.35
CA VAL A 591 -23.17 4.33 -13.83
C VAL A 591 -24.19 3.27 -13.39
N GLU A 592 -24.08 2.04 -13.91
CA GLU A 592 -24.86 0.87 -13.52
C GLU A 592 -23.93 -0.29 -13.16
N GLY A 593 -24.21 -0.98 -12.06
CA GLY A 593 -23.38 -2.08 -11.55
C GLY A 593 -22.11 -1.61 -10.82
N SER A 594 -21.10 -2.47 -10.76
CA SER A 594 -19.84 -2.22 -10.04
C SER A 594 -18.63 -2.18 -10.97
N SER A 595 -17.58 -1.48 -10.54
CA SER A 595 -16.28 -1.43 -11.20
C SER A 595 -15.61 -2.81 -11.32
N THR A 596 -14.57 -2.89 -12.16
CA THR A 596 -13.70 -4.08 -12.21
C THR A 596 -13.12 -4.33 -10.82
N PRO A 597 -13.22 -5.56 -10.25
CA PRO A 597 -12.72 -5.82 -8.92
C PRO A 597 -11.21 -5.57 -8.82
N ASN A 598 -10.80 -4.68 -7.92
CA ASN A 598 -9.43 -4.60 -7.46
C ASN A 598 -9.18 -5.64 -6.36
N TYR A 599 -7.92 -6.04 -6.20
CA TYR A 599 -7.52 -7.05 -5.25
C TYR A 599 -6.20 -6.65 -4.58
N THR A 600 -6.14 -6.71 -3.25
CA THR A 600 -5.01 -6.24 -2.44
C THR A 600 -4.61 -7.30 -1.41
N LEU A 601 -3.34 -7.71 -1.42
CA LEU A 601 -2.78 -8.67 -0.46
C LEU A 601 -2.43 -7.99 0.87
N VAL A 602 -2.86 -8.60 1.98
CA VAL A 602 -2.74 -8.05 3.34
C VAL A 602 -2.34 -9.14 4.34
N PHE A 603 -1.94 -8.73 5.54
CA PHE A 603 -1.72 -9.67 6.65
C PHE A 603 -3.02 -9.97 7.42
N ASP A 604 -3.00 -11.10 8.11
CA ASP A 604 -4.06 -11.53 9.02
C ASP A 604 -4.21 -10.52 10.17
N ASN A 605 -5.43 -10.05 10.44
CA ASN A 605 -5.66 -8.96 11.41
C ASN A 605 -6.04 -9.44 12.82
N TYR A 606 -5.75 -10.70 13.17
CA TYR A 606 -6.09 -11.23 14.50
C TYR A 606 -5.44 -10.43 15.65
N THR A 607 -6.26 -10.01 16.61
CA THR A 607 -5.81 -9.41 17.88
C THR A 607 -6.25 -10.24 19.09
N THR A 608 -5.55 -10.12 20.21
CA THR A 608 -5.96 -10.73 21.50
C THR A 608 -6.73 -9.75 22.38
N ALA A 609 -7.45 -8.80 21.78
CA ALA A 609 -8.12 -7.73 22.51
C ALA A 609 -9.32 -8.25 23.33
N ALA A 610 -9.47 -7.76 24.57
CA ALA A 610 -10.57 -8.16 25.45
C ALA A 610 -11.96 -7.70 24.95
N THR A 611 -11.99 -6.79 23.98
CA THR A 611 -13.18 -6.20 23.36
C THR A 611 -13.68 -6.94 22.12
N GLY A 612 -12.92 -7.90 21.57
CA GLY A 612 -13.28 -8.63 20.36
C GLY A 612 -12.18 -8.62 19.30
N GLN A 613 -12.56 -8.54 18.02
CA GLN A 613 -11.65 -8.28 16.91
C GLN A 613 -11.94 -6.89 16.36
N ASP A 614 -10.90 -6.14 16.04
CA ASP A 614 -11.02 -4.73 15.69
C ASP A 614 -11.55 -4.54 14.25
N ALA A 615 -12.33 -3.49 14.05
CA ALA A 615 -12.82 -3.09 12.74
C ALA A 615 -11.69 -2.50 11.88
N VAL A 616 -11.67 -2.82 10.58
CA VAL A 616 -10.70 -2.26 9.63
C VAL A 616 -11.37 -1.13 8.86
N TYR A 617 -10.73 0.03 8.80
CA TYR A 617 -11.18 1.14 7.97
C TYR A 617 -10.41 1.14 6.65
N VAL A 618 -11.14 1.35 5.55
CA VAL A 618 -10.62 1.38 4.19
C VAL A 618 -10.98 2.74 3.59
N ALA A 619 -10.01 3.46 3.05
CA ALA A 619 -10.27 4.64 2.23
C ALA A 619 -10.01 4.33 0.76
N LEU A 620 -10.90 4.82 -0.09
CA LEU A 620 -10.73 4.82 -1.54
C LEU A 620 -10.17 6.18 -1.96
N GLU A 621 -9.08 6.18 -2.71
CA GLU A 621 -8.55 7.35 -3.39
C GLU A 621 -9.19 7.44 -4.77
N LEU A 622 -9.93 8.54 -4.99
CA LEU A 622 -10.77 8.77 -6.16
C LEU A 622 -10.31 10.03 -6.89
N GLU A 623 -10.27 9.97 -8.22
CA GLU A 623 -10.04 11.08 -9.13
C GLU A 623 -11.40 11.65 -9.55
N ASN A 624 -11.64 12.94 -9.32
CA ASN A 624 -12.84 13.64 -9.80
C ASN A 624 -12.71 13.92 -11.30
N ASN A 625 -13.52 13.25 -12.11
CA ASN A 625 -13.63 13.48 -13.56
C ASN A 625 -15.10 13.71 -13.95
N SER A 626 -15.87 14.37 -13.07
CA SER A 626 -17.29 14.65 -13.29
C SER A 626 -17.52 15.87 -14.19
N GLY A 627 -16.45 16.61 -14.52
CA GLY A 627 -16.54 17.92 -15.18
C GLY A 627 -17.08 19.02 -14.26
N THR A 628 -17.21 18.73 -12.96
CA THR A 628 -17.84 19.60 -11.95
C THR A 628 -17.06 19.58 -10.64
N GLU A 629 -16.90 20.75 -10.04
CA GLU A 629 -16.32 20.93 -8.70
C GLU A 629 -17.38 20.84 -7.59
N PHE A 630 -17.04 20.18 -6.48
CA PHE A 630 -17.96 19.90 -5.38
C PHE A 630 -17.31 20.09 -4.01
N TYR A 631 -18.09 20.44 -2.99
CA TYR A 631 -17.63 20.58 -1.62
C TYR A 631 -17.72 19.27 -0.84
N GLY A 632 -16.62 18.89 -0.19
CA GLY A 632 -16.54 17.77 0.76
C GLY A 632 -16.58 18.23 2.22
N GLU A 633 -16.05 17.37 3.10
CA GLU A 633 -16.09 17.57 4.57
C GLU A 633 -15.31 18.83 4.98
N HIS A 634 -14.20 19.11 4.30
CA HIS A 634 -13.23 20.15 4.68
C HIS A 634 -12.80 21.09 3.52
N GLY A 635 -13.52 21.12 2.40
CA GLY A 635 -13.21 22.07 1.31
C GLY A 635 -13.67 21.65 -0.09
N LEU A 636 -13.18 22.39 -1.10
CA LEU A 636 -13.55 22.24 -2.51
C LEU A 636 -12.70 21.18 -3.23
N VAL A 637 -13.34 20.11 -3.70
CA VAL A 637 -12.78 19.14 -4.65
C VAL A 637 -13.01 19.67 -6.07
N ARG A 638 -11.93 20.13 -6.72
CA ARG A 638 -11.97 20.57 -8.12
C ARG A 638 -12.12 19.39 -9.09
N ASP A 639 -12.48 19.66 -10.34
CA ASP A 639 -12.36 18.67 -11.42
C ASP A 639 -10.87 18.37 -11.71
N GLY A 640 -10.55 17.12 -12.02
CA GLY A 640 -9.19 16.57 -12.10
C GLY A 640 -8.48 16.39 -10.75
N ALA A 641 -9.13 16.67 -9.61
CA ALA A 641 -8.50 16.57 -8.28
C ALA A 641 -8.75 15.21 -7.60
N THR A 642 -7.84 14.82 -6.72
CA THR A 642 -7.96 13.61 -5.89
C THR A 642 -8.74 13.89 -4.61
N PHE A 643 -9.64 12.98 -4.23
CA PHE A 643 -10.37 12.99 -2.97
C PHE A 643 -10.45 11.58 -2.35
N TYR A 644 -10.80 11.50 -1.07
CA TYR A 644 -10.89 10.25 -0.32
C TYR A 644 -12.29 10.04 0.25
N LEU A 645 -12.78 8.80 0.16
CA LEU A 645 -14.01 8.34 0.80
C LEU A 645 -13.73 7.11 1.66
N ILE A 646 -14.37 7.00 2.82
CA ILE A 646 -14.07 5.99 3.85
C ILE A 646 -15.24 5.00 3.99
N GLY A 647 -14.92 3.72 4.12
CA GLY A 647 -15.83 2.66 4.55
C GLY A 647 -15.24 1.84 5.69
N GLN A 648 -16.10 1.27 6.53
CA GLN A 648 -15.72 0.49 7.71
C GLN A 648 -16.06 -1.00 7.54
N LEU A 649 -15.12 -1.86 7.88
CA LEU A 649 -15.25 -3.31 7.87
C LEU A 649 -15.25 -3.83 9.32
N ASP A 650 -16.41 -3.77 9.99
CA ASP A 650 -16.60 -4.33 11.33
C ASP A 650 -16.88 -5.87 11.29
N PRO A 651 -16.06 -6.73 11.92
CA PRO A 651 -16.32 -8.18 12.00
C PRO A 651 -17.42 -8.54 13.03
N THR A 652 -17.87 -7.60 13.86
CA THR A 652 -18.84 -7.84 14.94
C THR A 652 -20.18 -8.34 14.40
N GLY A 653 -20.70 -9.40 15.02
CA GLY A 653 -21.99 -10.00 14.65
C GLY A 653 -22.03 -10.71 13.29
N LYS A 654 -20.91 -10.76 12.56
CA LYS A 654 -20.83 -11.46 11.27
C LYS A 654 -20.76 -12.97 11.49
N THR A 655 -21.39 -13.73 10.59
CA THR A 655 -21.29 -15.20 10.57
C THR A 655 -19.83 -15.60 10.39
N ALA A 656 -19.35 -16.53 11.20
CA ALA A 656 -18.00 -17.07 11.05
C ALA A 656 -17.82 -17.71 9.66
N PRO A 657 -16.64 -17.58 9.02
CA PRO A 657 -16.34 -18.36 7.83
C PRO A 657 -16.40 -19.86 8.13
N THR A 658 -16.63 -20.70 7.10
CA THR A 658 -16.51 -22.15 7.27
C THR A 658 -15.04 -22.48 7.49
N TRP A 659 -14.70 -22.95 8.70
CA TRP A 659 -13.33 -23.26 9.09
C TRP A 659 -12.80 -24.54 8.40
N PRO A 660 -11.50 -24.61 8.08
CA PRO A 660 -10.92 -25.75 7.40
C PRO A 660 -10.89 -26.99 8.28
N THR A 661 -11.40 -28.12 7.77
CA THR A 661 -11.43 -29.41 8.48
C THR A 661 -10.14 -30.23 8.35
N PHE A 662 -9.29 -29.90 7.37
CA PHE A 662 -8.11 -30.71 6.99
C PHE A 662 -6.77 -30.00 7.20
N HIS A 663 -6.76 -28.76 7.69
CA HIS A 663 -5.55 -28.04 8.10
C HIS A 663 -5.94 -26.99 9.15
N PRO A 664 -5.17 -26.76 10.22
CA PRO A 664 -5.43 -25.66 11.14
C PRO A 664 -4.77 -24.37 10.64
N LEU A 665 -5.50 -23.26 10.70
CA LEU A 665 -4.98 -21.90 10.59
C LEU A 665 -4.64 -21.33 11.99
N PRO A 666 -3.72 -20.35 12.09
CA PRO A 666 -3.49 -19.63 13.33
C PRO A 666 -4.66 -18.68 13.67
N PRO A 667 -4.76 -18.22 14.93
CA PRO A 667 -3.96 -18.67 16.07
C PRO A 667 -4.38 -20.06 16.54
N TYR A 668 -3.48 -20.74 17.24
CA TYR A 668 -3.66 -22.15 17.61
C TYR A 668 -3.96 -22.30 19.11
N ASN A 669 -4.85 -23.24 19.42
CA ASN A 669 -4.97 -23.84 20.74
C ASN A 669 -3.72 -24.67 21.07
N ALA A 670 -3.50 -24.96 22.36
CA ALA A 670 -2.37 -25.77 22.82
C ALA A 670 -2.35 -27.22 22.28
N ASP A 671 -3.44 -27.71 21.69
CA ASP A 671 -3.53 -29.02 21.06
C ASP A 671 -3.23 -29.00 19.54
N GLY A 672 -2.99 -27.83 18.94
CA GLY A 672 -2.73 -27.62 17.51
C GLY A 672 -3.97 -27.24 16.67
N SER A 673 -5.18 -27.24 17.24
CA SER A 673 -6.40 -26.82 16.55
C SER A 673 -6.51 -25.29 16.42
N SER A 674 -7.31 -24.79 15.47
CA SER A 674 -7.52 -23.35 15.28
C SER A 674 -8.42 -22.72 16.35
N ILE A 675 -8.09 -21.49 16.75
CA ILE A 675 -8.98 -20.60 17.51
C ILE A 675 -9.94 -19.95 16.51
N GLN A 676 -11.22 -20.31 16.60
CA GLN A 676 -12.25 -20.01 15.60
C GLN A 676 -12.91 -18.62 15.81
N THR A 677 -12.12 -17.55 15.76
CA THR A 677 -12.60 -16.17 15.92
C THR A 677 -12.82 -15.46 14.57
N PRO A 678 -14.03 -14.97 14.25
CA PRO A 678 -14.30 -14.16 13.05
C PRO A 678 -13.53 -12.84 13.06
N ARG A 679 -12.88 -12.50 11.96
CA ARG A 679 -12.04 -11.29 11.80
C ARG A 679 -12.04 -10.83 10.33
N VAL A 680 -11.61 -9.60 10.08
CA VAL A 680 -11.72 -8.97 8.76
C VAL A 680 -10.76 -9.60 7.74
N PHE A 681 -9.55 -9.96 8.14
CA PHE A 681 -8.55 -10.59 7.29
C PHE A 681 -8.00 -11.85 7.95
N MET A 682 -8.04 -12.95 7.21
CA MET A 682 -7.59 -14.26 7.66
C MET A 682 -6.73 -14.93 6.57
N GLN A 683 -5.62 -15.56 6.96
CA GLN A 683 -4.77 -16.30 6.03
C GLN A 683 -5.56 -17.29 5.15
N ASP A 684 -5.22 -17.40 3.87
CA ASP A 684 -5.86 -18.29 2.87
C ASP A 684 -7.32 -17.93 2.51
N TYR A 685 -7.85 -16.83 3.03
CA TYR A 685 -9.23 -16.39 2.81
C TYR A 685 -9.30 -15.02 2.10
N MET A 686 -10.35 -14.83 1.29
CA MET A 686 -10.66 -13.54 0.66
C MET A 686 -11.86 -12.88 1.31
N THR A 687 -11.66 -11.63 1.70
CA THR A 687 -12.70 -10.72 2.19
C THR A 687 -13.20 -9.89 1.03
N SER A 688 -14.52 -9.77 0.87
CA SER A 688 -15.13 -9.12 -0.29
C SER A 688 -16.05 -7.97 0.12
N VAL A 689 -15.97 -6.86 -0.60
CA VAL A 689 -16.78 -5.67 -0.35
C VAL A 689 -17.09 -4.93 -1.66
N ASN A 690 -18.32 -4.46 -1.79
CA ASN A 690 -18.70 -3.45 -2.75
C ASN A 690 -18.89 -2.11 -2.00
N PHE A 691 -18.05 -1.13 -2.26
CA PHE A 691 -18.20 0.20 -1.68
C PHE A 691 -19.16 1.04 -2.52
N VAL A 692 -20.15 1.65 -1.87
CA VAL A 692 -21.23 2.36 -2.53
C VAL A 692 -21.10 3.87 -2.28
N ILE A 693 -20.94 4.63 -3.37
CA ILE A 693 -21.03 6.09 -3.36
C ILE A 693 -22.52 6.43 -3.39
N GLY A 694 -23.12 6.59 -2.20
CA GLY A 694 -24.53 6.93 -2.02
C GLY A 694 -24.82 8.43 -2.15
N GLU A 695 -26.09 8.80 -2.16
CA GLU A 695 -26.57 10.17 -2.43
C GLU A 695 -25.82 11.27 -1.65
N ASN A 696 -25.46 11.03 -0.39
CA ASN A 696 -24.79 12.01 0.47
C ASN A 696 -23.27 11.77 0.63
N SER A 697 -22.68 10.75 -0.01
CA SER A 697 -21.28 10.36 0.24
C SER A 697 -20.27 11.48 -0.05
N LEU A 698 -20.56 12.38 -1.02
CA LEU A 698 -19.66 13.50 -1.33
C LEU A 698 -19.53 14.51 -0.19
N LYS A 699 -20.52 14.62 0.70
CA LYS A 699 -20.44 15.47 1.90
C LYS A 699 -19.26 15.11 2.80
N HIS A 700 -18.91 13.83 2.82
CA HIS A 700 -17.86 13.24 3.65
C HIS A 700 -16.59 12.92 2.83
N ALA A 701 -16.40 13.61 1.70
CA ALA A 701 -15.18 13.54 0.91
C ALA A 701 -14.06 14.37 1.55
N TYR A 702 -12.91 13.74 1.76
CA TYR A 702 -11.70 14.41 2.26
C TYR A 702 -10.79 14.80 1.09
N LEU A 703 -10.20 16.00 1.15
CA LEU A 703 -9.11 16.43 0.25
C LEU A 703 -7.74 15.80 0.59
N THR A 704 -7.70 15.11 1.72
CA THR A 704 -6.50 14.75 2.48
C THR A 704 -6.63 13.29 2.91
N THR A 705 -5.53 12.56 3.08
CA THR A 705 -5.62 11.15 3.51
C THR A 705 -6.17 11.11 4.95
N PRO A 706 -7.29 10.41 5.23
CA PRO A 706 -7.84 10.27 6.58
C PRO A 706 -7.00 9.32 7.45
N ASP A 707 -7.03 9.50 8.78
CA ASP A 707 -6.50 8.50 9.72
C ASP A 707 -7.48 7.33 9.86
N LEU A 708 -6.96 6.11 9.64
CA LEU A 708 -7.69 4.83 9.60
C LEU A 708 -7.19 3.83 10.67
N ARG A 709 -6.40 4.28 11.65
CA ARG A 709 -5.66 3.42 12.60
C ARG A 709 -6.31 3.29 13.99
N TYR A 710 -7.49 3.86 14.19
CA TYR A 710 -8.29 3.73 15.41
C TYR A 710 -9.69 3.23 15.06
N SER A 711 -10.48 2.78 16.04
CA SER A 711 -11.78 2.15 15.79
C SER A 711 -12.83 2.47 16.86
N ALA A 712 -14.03 2.88 16.43
CA ALA A 712 -15.18 3.08 17.30
C ALA A 712 -16.52 2.73 16.60
N LEU A 713 -17.01 1.50 16.84
CA LEU A 713 -18.40 1.00 16.72
C LEU A 713 -19.08 0.84 15.32
N THR A 714 -19.44 -0.40 14.94
CA THR A 714 -20.55 -0.83 14.02
C THR A 714 -20.43 -0.55 12.49
N LEU A 715 -20.99 -1.30 11.50
CA LEU A 715 -21.66 -2.63 11.41
C LEU A 715 -21.74 -3.15 9.93
N GLY A 716 -22.25 -4.38 9.69
CA GLY A 716 -22.91 -4.83 8.42
C GLY A 716 -22.05 -5.16 7.16
N LEU A 717 -22.53 -5.85 6.09
CA LEU A 717 -23.42 -7.03 6.06
C LEU A 717 -23.34 -7.94 4.77
N SER A 718 -22.51 -9.01 4.78
CA SER A 718 -22.78 -10.37 4.21
C SER A 718 -22.51 -10.79 2.71
N VAL A 719 -21.66 -11.84 2.55
CA VAL A 719 -21.66 -13.01 1.57
C VAL A 719 -21.57 -12.71 0.04
N ASP A 720 -20.78 -13.34 -0.87
CA ASP A 720 -19.85 -14.51 -1.01
C ASP A 720 -18.73 -14.14 -2.07
N ILE A 721 -17.85 -14.90 -2.77
CA ILE A 721 -17.36 -16.30 -2.92
C ILE A 721 -15.88 -16.27 -3.40
N LYS A 722 -15.14 -17.39 -3.25
CA LYS A 722 -13.95 -17.86 -4.03
C LYS A 722 -12.61 -17.11 -3.88
N TRP A 723 -11.47 -17.78 -3.73
CA TRP A 723 -10.84 -18.18 -2.44
C TRP A 723 -11.72 -18.91 -1.42
N SER A 724 -11.13 -19.37 -0.31
CA SER A 724 -11.91 -19.69 0.88
C SER A 724 -12.71 -18.43 1.30
N THR A 725 -14.04 -18.52 1.33
CA THR A 725 -14.92 -17.36 1.58
C THR A 725 -14.68 -16.81 2.98
N GLY A 726 -14.07 -15.62 3.07
CA GLY A 726 -13.89 -14.86 4.30
C GLY A 726 -15.17 -14.14 4.71
N LEU A 727 -15.02 -13.04 5.46
CA LEU A 727 -16.14 -12.13 5.63
C LEU A 727 -16.41 -11.42 4.29
N ASN A 728 -17.65 -11.43 3.83
CA ASN A 728 -18.10 -10.48 2.82
C ASN A 728 -19.07 -9.49 3.49
N PHE A 729 -18.99 -8.23 3.08
CA PHE A 729 -19.64 -7.08 3.69
C PHE A 729 -20.86 -6.56 2.90
N GLY A 730 -21.15 -7.12 1.74
CA GLY A 730 -22.19 -6.65 0.84
C GLY A 730 -21.86 -5.25 0.31
N ASP A 731 -22.88 -4.40 0.30
CA ASP A 731 -22.79 -2.97 0.01
C ASP A 731 -22.41 -2.18 1.28
N VAL A 732 -21.25 -1.52 1.25
CA VAL A 732 -20.77 -0.61 2.31
C VAL A 732 -20.89 0.83 1.81
N ILE A 733 -21.85 1.59 2.34
CA ILE A 733 -22.04 3.00 1.99
C ILE A 733 -20.85 3.81 2.50
N LEU A 734 -20.20 4.53 1.60
CA LEU A 734 -19.06 5.39 1.91
C LEU A 734 -19.53 6.68 2.59
N GLY A 735 -18.88 7.05 3.69
CA GLY A 735 -19.27 8.25 4.46
C GLY A 735 -20.66 8.17 5.10
N GLY A 736 -21.14 6.96 5.42
CA GLY A 736 -22.36 6.81 6.24
C GLY A 736 -22.05 6.97 7.73
N ASN A 737 -22.74 7.91 8.39
CA ASN A 737 -22.90 8.00 9.85
C ASN A 737 -24.34 7.60 10.23
#